data_AF-A0A958PRS1-F1
#
_entry.id   AF-A0A958PRS1-F1
#
_cell.length_a   1.000
_cell.length_b   1.000
_cell.length_c   1.000
_cell.angle_alpha   90.00
_cell.angle_beta   90.00
_cell.angle_gamma   90.00
#
_symmetry.space_group_name_H-M   'P 1'
#
loop_
_entity.id
_entity.type
_entity.pdbx_description
1 polymer ?
#
loop_
_entity_poly.entity_id
_entity_poly.type
_entity_poly.pdbx_seq_one_letter_code
_entity_poly.pdbx_strand_id
1 'polypeptide(L)'
;PLYHTKENVLKVQKWIVYVALSLSLVITGVSQADTNYCAAIRGNGELILAHWPALARAVENEGYPKAVAGGSSAAITLFYLDAISQNPYLSKDPDIRKKQQALLLKSVLIHTQYLWEEDTQAPKVMTAIEDFKKFGEESFLGKVKIALKLAKDLPTFMEILGEYGPLFNPEMARGLKENFEFYKQQISEALFYLGNFDAKTDKNIFYRNALIDFKYLALLVGRIGDFYAGNYSDKQKDAGSAMRQFLKICGTASVGQVWFDEGEKGSTCSQLYKEALVSFYKKPKVRVRNPNGKGFSTRTVNREFANKLIFKAVGSGLSAFPTTAIVKGDAYNRYTEGKKIYDSGAPEQIDDFSLDYNSELSYGYWGKTEQLNFIGSNLKKNFANDLKSQKFEALYNGNWFEVLSTSPAEPGLANLQRIPDGSKMDGQTAVDKSYFEGWWLLKYFKLKAQTWYNEENPEKSIIPFRKGVFSAGGWSDLHPMLVLKSHGCENTLYVTRQNGESVFGQQIFIRLTGDTKTLPFWKEINQQNNRIGWHDLTPEMEQTPWNRLYNLANGKSSFLKSVGQADVVHCTNWDAYNLFENTKQTIKEISLDSWIAPLFKKRSIEQRGAFNYGNDQTDTVGDGFPGCLSTPPTVKRNSVLVN
;
A
#
# COMPACT_ATOMS: atom_id res chain seq x y z
N PRO A 1 51.47 -63.12 2.35
CA PRO A 1 52.26 -62.73 1.16
C PRO A 1 51.55 -63.17 -0.13
N LEU A 2 50.54 -62.41 -0.55
CA LEU A 2 49.86 -62.56 -1.84
C LEU A 2 49.20 -61.22 -2.19
N TYR A 3 49.81 -60.56 -3.19
CA TYR A 3 49.26 -59.66 -4.21
C TYR A 3 48.12 -58.68 -3.86
N HIS A 4 48.54 -57.43 -3.67
CA HIS A 4 47.72 -56.22 -3.89
C HIS A 4 47.49 -56.00 -5.39
N THR A 5 46.25 -56.15 -5.86
CA THR A 5 45.83 -55.59 -7.16
C THR A 5 45.16 -54.22 -6.94
N LYS A 6 45.60 -53.21 -7.70
CA LYS A 6 45.10 -51.83 -7.69
C LYS A 6 43.57 -51.73 -7.87
N GLU A 7 42.95 -52.76 -8.43
CA GLU A 7 41.50 -52.81 -8.66
C GLU A 7 40.66 -52.92 -7.39
N ASN A 8 41.17 -53.58 -6.34
CA ASN A 8 40.45 -53.70 -5.07
C ASN A 8 40.54 -52.40 -4.24
N VAL A 9 41.63 -51.64 -4.39
CA VAL A 9 41.78 -50.33 -3.72
C VAL A 9 40.82 -49.30 -4.31
N LEU A 10 40.58 -49.32 -5.63
CA LEU A 10 39.61 -48.42 -6.27
C LEU A 10 38.16 -48.76 -5.93
N LYS A 11 37.82 -50.05 -5.75
CA LYS A 11 36.47 -50.46 -5.33
C LYS A 11 36.19 -50.07 -3.88
N VAL A 12 37.17 -50.20 -2.98
CA VAL A 12 37.04 -49.79 -1.56
C VAL A 12 37.00 -48.27 -1.43
N GLN A 13 37.79 -47.51 -2.21
CA GLN A 13 37.69 -46.04 -2.22
C GLN A 13 36.36 -45.54 -2.79
N LYS A 14 35.82 -46.17 -3.85
CA LYS A 14 34.46 -45.85 -4.34
C LYS A 14 33.39 -46.20 -3.31
N TRP A 15 33.50 -47.33 -2.61
CA TRP A 15 32.56 -47.70 -1.54
C TRP A 15 32.63 -46.75 -0.34
N ILE A 16 33.82 -46.30 0.08
CA ILE A 16 33.98 -45.32 1.16
C ILE A 16 33.44 -43.95 0.75
N VAL A 17 33.63 -43.54 -0.51
CA VAL A 17 33.03 -42.29 -1.04
C VAL A 17 31.50 -42.42 -1.14
N TYR A 18 30.96 -43.56 -1.58
CA TYR A 18 29.50 -43.77 -1.62
C TYR A 18 28.91 -43.85 -0.21
N VAL A 19 29.56 -44.52 0.74
CA VAL A 19 29.13 -44.60 2.14
C VAL A 19 29.24 -43.24 2.83
N ALA A 20 30.31 -42.46 2.58
CA ALA A 20 30.45 -41.09 3.08
C ALA A 20 29.45 -40.12 2.44
N LEU A 21 29.14 -40.25 1.14
CA LEU A 21 28.06 -39.49 0.50
C LEU A 21 26.67 -39.90 1.00
N SER A 22 26.44 -41.18 1.30
CA SER A 22 25.15 -41.66 1.83
C SER A 22 24.99 -41.40 3.34
N LEU A 23 26.06 -41.31 4.13
CA LEU A 23 26.02 -40.85 5.52
C LEU A 23 25.94 -39.31 5.62
N SER A 24 26.40 -38.57 4.61
CA SER A 24 26.17 -37.13 4.48
C SER A 24 24.75 -36.79 3.98
N LEU A 25 23.97 -37.81 3.59
CA LEU A 25 22.58 -37.72 3.17
C LEU A 25 21.59 -38.15 4.27
N VAL A 26 22.06 -38.27 5.52
CA VAL A 26 21.21 -37.91 6.66
C VAL A 26 21.27 -36.39 6.77
N ILE A 27 20.71 -35.72 5.74
CA ILE A 27 20.21 -34.36 5.92
C ILE A 27 19.23 -34.53 7.07
N THR A 28 19.61 -34.03 8.23
CA THR A 28 18.66 -33.71 9.29
C THR A 28 17.52 -33.03 8.57
N GLY A 29 16.40 -33.73 8.42
CA GLY A 29 15.15 -33.13 8.05
C GLY A 29 14.84 -32.18 9.19
N VAL A 30 15.45 -30.99 9.14
CA VAL A 30 14.97 -29.83 9.85
C VAL A 30 13.60 -29.69 9.22
N SER A 31 12.58 -30.26 9.88
CA SER A 31 11.22 -29.87 9.63
C SER A 31 11.27 -28.36 9.66
N GLN A 32 11.14 -27.73 8.48
CA GLN A 32 11.03 -26.28 8.37
C GLN A 32 9.81 -25.95 9.21
N ALA A 33 10.03 -25.64 10.48
CA ALA A 33 8.98 -25.22 11.38
C ALA A 33 8.40 -23.98 10.71
N ASP A 34 7.08 -23.99 10.45
CA ASP A 34 6.35 -22.84 9.94
C ASP A 34 6.85 -21.60 10.67
N THR A 35 7.66 -20.79 9.99
CA THR A 35 8.39 -19.71 10.62
C THR A 35 7.36 -18.68 11.04
N ASN A 36 7.20 -18.57 12.35
CA ASN A 36 6.18 -17.76 13.00
C ASN A 36 6.62 -16.29 12.99
N TYR A 37 6.52 -15.62 11.84
CA TYR A 37 6.89 -14.22 11.73
C TYR A 37 5.72 -13.30 11.37
N CYS A 38 5.88 -12.03 11.71
CA CYS A 38 4.99 -10.94 11.32
C CYS A 38 5.77 -9.90 10.51
N ALA A 39 5.10 -9.15 9.64
CA ALA A 39 5.74 -8.15 8.78
C ALA A 39 5.16 -6.74 9.00
N ALA A 40 6.01 -5.80 9.39
CA ALA A 40 5.68 -4.38 9.30
C ALA A 40 6.15 -3.86 7.94
N ILE A 41 5.31 -3.04 7.31
CA ILE A 41 5.56 -2.52 5.96
C ILE A 41 5.45 -0.99 6.03
N ARG A 42 6.54 -0.32 5.66
CA ARG A 42 6.59 1.15 5.56
C ARG A 42 5.89 1.61 4.29
N GLY A 43 4.90 2.48 4.42
CA GLY A 43 4.30 3.17 3.26
C GLY A 43 5.32 4.05 2.53
N ASN A 44 5.19 4.13 1.21
CA ASN A 44 6.14 4.84 0.35
C ASN A 44 5.48 5.53 -0.87
N GLY A 45 4.25 6.02 -0.71
CA GLY A 45 3.53 6.71 -1.78
C GLY A 45 3.45 5.88 -3.07
N GLU A 46 3.86 6.50 -4.18
CA GLU A 46 3.89 5.93 -5.53
C GLU A 46 4.85 4.74 -5.69
N LEU A 47 5.89 4.63 -4.85
CA LEU A 47 6.91 3.58 -4.93
C LEU A 47 6.47 2.26 -4.28
N ILE A 48 5.17 2.08 -4.00
CA ILE A 48 4.55 0.87 -3.45
C ILE A 48 4.97 -0.42 -4.18
N LEU A 49 5.34 -0.32 -5.47
CA LEU A 49 5.75 -1.44 -6.31
C LEU A 49 6.92 -2.25 -5.72
N ALA A 50 7.80 -1.62 -4.94
CA ALA A 50 8.89 -2.35 -4.30
C ALA A 50 8.42 -3.27 -3.16
N HIS A 51 7.22 -3.10 -2.58
CA HIS A 51 6.76 -3.96 -1.50
C HIS A 51 6.69 -5.42 -1.91
N TRP A 52 6.12 -5.69 -3.09
CA TRP A 52 5.71 -7.05 -3.44
C TRP A 52 6.90 -7.96 -3.76
N PRO A 53 7.96 -7.52 -4.46
CA PRO A 53 9.17 -8.32 -4.63
C PRO A 53 9.89 -8.60 -3.29
N ALA A 54 10.02 -7.59 -2.41
CA ALA A 54 10.63 -7.78 -1.09
C ALA A 54 9.86 -8.82 -0.27
N LEU A 55 8.54 -8.69 -0.21
CA LEU A 55 7.67 -9.63 0.50
C LEU A 55 7.63 -11.01 -0.17
N ALA A 56 7.65 -11.08 -1.51
CA ALA A 56 7.66 -12.35 -2.22
C ALA A 56 8.92 -13.16 -1.86
N ARG A 57 10.09 -12.51 -1.81
CA ARG A 57 11.33 -13.18 -1.38
C ARG A 57 11.23 -13.67 0.07
N ALA A 58 10.65 -12.87 0.96
CA ALA A 58 10.36 -13.30 2.32
C ALA A 58 9.47 -14.56 2.34
N VAL A 59 8.39 -14.54 1.57
CA VAL A 59 7.39 -15.61 1.57
C VAL A 59 7.93 -16.92 1.00
N GLU A 60 8.82 -16.89 0.01
CA GLU A 60 9.45 -18.11 -0.51
C GLU A 60 10.26 -18.87 0.54
N ASN A 61 10.93 -18.09 1.38
CA ASN A 61 11.93 -18.55 2.32
C ASN A 61 11.32 -18.88 3.69
N GLU A 62 10.43 -18.02 4.17
CA GLU A 62 9.88 -18.03 5.52
C GLU A 62 8.40 -18.41 5.58
N GLY A 63 7.77 -18.67 4.44
CA GLY A 63 6.31 -18.85 4.39
C GLY A 63 5.55 -17.53 4.54
N TYR A 64 4.24 -17.62 4.67
CA TYR A 64 3.39 -16.42 4.73
C TYR A 64 3.43 -15.77 6.13
N PRO A 65 3.47 -14.42 6.24
CA PRO A 65 3.45 -13.78 7.56
C PRO A 65 2.15 -14.11 8.28
N LYS A 66 2.18 -14.22 9.62
CA LYS A 66 0.99 -14.46 10.45
C LYS A 66 0.19 -13.19 10.74
N ALA A 67 0.88 -12.06 10.82
CA ALA A 67 0.26 -10.76 10.94
C ALA A 67 1.06 -9.67 10.22
N VAL A 68 0.37 -8.63 9.79
CA VAL A 68 0.95 -7.50 9.05
C VAL A 68 0.47 -6.15 9.59
N ALA A 69 1.31 -5.13 9.53
CA ALA A 69 0.96 -3.77 9.95
C ALA A 69 1.60 -2.71 9.04
N GLY A 70 0.92 -1.59 8.78
CA GLY A 70 1.42 -0.51 7.92
C GLY A 70 0.36 0.53 7.55
N GLY A 71 0.77 1.78 7.33
CA GLY A 71 -0.11 2.87 6.89
C GLY A 71 0.17 3.31 5.46
N SER A 72 -0.61 4.28 4.96
CA SER A 72 -0.40 4.88 3.64
C SER A 72 -0.56 3.85 2.52
N SER A 73 0.32 3.87 1.51
CA SER A 73 0.38 2.86 0.46
C SER A 73 0.70 1.44 0.97
N ALA A 74 1.25 1.27 2.18
CA ALA A 74 1.36 -0.06 2.77
C ALA A 74 -0.02 -0.67 3.07
N ALA A 75 -1.06 0.13 3.33
CA ALA A 75 -2.42 -0.38 3.54
C ALA A 75 -2.96 -1.15 2.30
N ILE A 76 -2.60 -0.71 1.09
CA ILE A 76 -2.90 -1.43 -0.17
C ILE A 76 -2.15 -2.77 -0.22
N THR A 77 -0.91 -2.80 0.27
CA THR A 77 -0.12 -4.05 0.33
C THR A 77 -0.69 -5.02 1.35
N LEU A 78 -1.08 -4.54 2.53
CA LEU A 78 -1.77 -5.33 3.54
C LEU A 78 -3.08 -5.91 2.99
N PHE A 79 -3.84 -5.12 2.23
CA PHE A 79 -5.05 -5.58 1.54
C PHE A 79 -4.78 -6.73 0.57
N TYR A 80 -3.72 -6.64 -0.26
CA TYR A 80 -3.34 -7.74 -1.15
C TYR A 80 -2.83 -8.96 -0.42
N LEU A 81 -2.14 -8.79 0.71
CA LEU A 81 -1.74 -9.92 1.55
C LEU A 81 -2.98 -10.63 2.13
N ASP A 82 -3.96 -9.86 2.61
CA ASP A 82 -5.25 -10.42 3.04
C ASP A 82 -5.98 -11.12 1.89
N ALA A 83 -5.96 -10.54 0.69
CA ALA A 83 -6.55 -11.12 -0.53
C ALA A 83 -5.94 -12.50 -0.86
N ILE A 84 -4.61 -12.55 -0.99
CA ILE A 84 -3.86 -13.75 -1.37
C ILE A 84 -4.07 -14.85 -0.33
N SER A 85 -4.12 -14.51 0.97
CA SER A 85 -4.37 -15.50 2.04
C SER A 85 -5.71 -16.23 1.90
N GLN A 86 -6.70 -15.61 1.23
CA GLN A 86 -8.05 -16.16 1.06
C GLN A 86 -8.22 -16.91 -0.26
N ASN A 87 -7.19 -16.98 -1.10
CA ASN A 87 -7.31 -17.55 -2.44
C ASN A 87 -7.58 -19.07 -2.37
N PRO A 88 -8.76 -19.55 -2.83
CA PRO A 88 -9.16 -20.96 -2.72
C PRO A 88 -8.41 -21.89 -3.68
N TYR A 89 -7.61 -21.34 -4.60
CA TYR A 89 -6.82 -22.09 -5.57
C TYR A 89 -5.41 -22.43 -5.08
N LEU A 90 -5.01 -21.90 -3.92
CA LEU A 90 -3.76 -22.26 -3.26
C LEU A 90 -3.75 -23.74 -2.86
N SER A 91 -2.55 -24.34 -2.92
CA SER A 91 -2.32 -25.72 -2.50
C SER A 91 -2.67 -25.90 -1.01
N LYS A 92 -3.06 -27.12 -0.65
CA LYS A 92 -3.21 -27.52 0.76
C LYS A 92 -1.87 -27.88 1.40
N ASP A 93 -0.89 -28.25 0.57
CA ASP A 93 0.49 -28.48 0.98
C ASP A 93 1.16 -27.13 1.33
N PRO A 94 1.63 -26.93 2.58
CA PRO A 94 2.26 -25.67 3.01
C PRO A 94 3.47 -25.25 2.18
N ASP A 95 4.31 -26.20 1.75
CA ASP A 95 5.53 -25.91 1.00
C ASP A 95 5.23 -25.50 -0.44
N ILE A 96 4.18 -26.04 -1.04
CA ILE A 96 3.70 -25.59 -2.35
C ILE A 96 2.94 -24.27 -2.19
N ARG A 97 2.14 -24.12 -1.13
CA ARG A 97 1.34 -22.93 -0.86
C ARG A 97 2.21 -21.68 -0.73
N LYS A 98 3.30 -21.72 0.04
CA LYS A 98 4.19 -20.55 0.19
C LYS A 98 4.78 -20.08 -1.14
N LYS A 99 5.19 -21.01 -2.02
CA LYS A 99 5.68 -20.71 -3.37
C LYS A 99 4.61 -20.06 -4.24
N GLN A 100 3.37 -20.57 -4.16
CA GLN A 100 2.23 -20.00 -4.86
C GLN A 100 1.85 -18.60 -4.34
N GLN A 101 1.93 -18.37 -3.03
CA GLN A 101 1.70 -17.06 -2.44
C GLN A 101 2.77 -16.04 -2.84
N ALA A 102 4.04 -16.45 -2.84
CA ALA A 102 5.13 -15.62 -3.35
C ALA A 102 4.94 -15.29 -4.84
N LEU A 103 4.55 -16.27 -5.66
CA LEU A 103 4.22 -16.05 -7.07
C LEU A 103 3.11 -15.01 -7.25
N LEU A 104 2.04 -15.09 -6.46
CA LEU A 104 0.96 -14.10 -6.53
C LEU A 104 1.44 -12.69 -6.18
N LEU A 105 2.29 -12.54 -5.17
CA LEU A 105 2.89 -11.25 -4.83
C LEU A 105 3.71 -10.67 -6.00
N LYS A 106 4.57 -11.47 -6.64
CA LYS A 106 5.33 -11.03 -7.81
C LYS A 106 4.42 -10.59 -8.97
N SER A 107 3.31 -11.30 -9.14
CA SER A 107 2.39 -11.07 -10.25
C SER A 107 1.63 -9.74 -10.17
N VAL A 108 1.61 -9.07 -9.01
CA VAL A 108 0.95 -7.75 -8.85
C VAL A 108 1.55 -6.71 -9.81
N LEU A 109 2.86 -6.75 -10.01
CA LEU A 109 3.56 -5.85 -10.95
C LEU A 109 3.15 -6.10 -12.41
N ILE A 110 2.95 -7.36 -12.76
CA ILE A 110 2.53 -7.73 -14.11
C ILE A 110 1.04 -7.44 -14.30
N HIS A 111 0.26 -7.51 -13.22
CA HIS A 111 -1.12 -7.06 -13.23
C HIS A 111 -1.20 -5.57 -13.53
N THR A 112 -0.40 -4.74 -12.85
CA THR A 112 -0.37 -3.29 -13.11
C THR A 112 0.08 -3.00 -14.54
N GLN A 113 1.11 -3.70 -15.03
CA GLN A 113 1.54 -3.58 -16.44
C GLN A 113 0.46 -4.02 -17.44
N TYR A 114 -0.29 -5.09 -17.16
CA TYR A 114 -1.40 -5.52 -18.01
C TYR A 114 -2.51 -4.47 -18.09
N LEU A 115 -2.87 -3.85 -16.96
CA LEU A 115 -3.86 -2.78 -16.90
C LEU A 115 -3.43 -1.55 -17.69
N TRP A 116 -2.12 -1.33 -17.84
CA TRP A 116 -1.54 -0.30 -18.70
C TRP A 116 -1.64 -0.69 -20.18
N GLU A 117 -1.12 -1.87 -20.56
CA GLU A 117 -0.87 -2.22 -21.97
C GLU A 117 -2.14 -2.67 -22.71
N GLU A 118 -3.05 -3.37 -22.03
CA GLU A 118 -4.20 -4.05 -22.66
C GLU A 118 -5.52 -3.29 -22.44
N ASP A 119 -5.44 -1.97 -22.65
CA ASP A 119 -6.43 -0.94 -22.31
C ASP A 119 -7.87 -1.22 -22.80
N THR A 120 -8.01 -1.84 -23.98
CA THR A 120 -9.35 -2.17 -24.53
C THR A 120 -10.13 -3.17 -23.67
N GLN A 121 -9.42 -3.97 -22.85
CA GLN A 121 -10.00 -5.01 -22.02
C GLN A 121 -10.13 -4.62 -20.54
N ALA A 122 -9.47 -3.57 -20.06
CA ALA A 122 -9.57 -3.07 -18.68
C ALA A 122 -10.48 -1.83 -18.58
N PRO A 123 -10.81 -1.33 -17.37
CA PRO A 123 -11.35 0.02 -17.21
C PRO A 123 -10.20 1.04 -17.33
N LYS A 124 -10.22 1.93 -18.33
CA LYS A 124 -9.22 2.99 -18.57
C LYS A 124 -8.84 3.81 -17.35
N VAL A 125 -9.77 3.94 -16.42
CA VAL A 125 -9.60 4.49 -15.08
C VAL A 125 -8.33 3.98 -14.34
N MET A 126 -7.84 2.76 -14.59
CA MET A 126 -6.66 2.24 -13.87
C MET A 126 -5.32 2.86 -14.29
N THR A 127 -5.22 3.44 -15.50
CA THR A 127 -4.00 4.15 -15.94
C THR A 127 -3.81 5.48 -15.18
N ALA A 128 -4.89 6.08 -14.68
CA ALA A 128 -4.87 7.33 -13.92
C ALA A 128 -4.06 7.27 -12.62
N ILE A 129 -3.85 6.07 -12.06
CA ILE A 129 -3.13 5.84 -10.80
C ILE A 129 -1.62 5.98 -10.98
N GLU A 130 -1.11 5.95 -12.22
CA GLU A 130 0.33 6.00 -12.49
C GLU A 130 0.77 7.30 -13.17
N ASP A 131 -0.16 8.01 -13.84
CA ASP A 131 0.12 9.26 -14.57
C ASP A 131 0.35 10.50 -13.70
N PHE A 132 0.69 10.32 -12.42
CA PHE A 132 0.87 11.42 -11.45
C PHE A 132 1.92 12.47 -11.85
N LYS A 133 2.85 12.17 -12.77
CA LYS A 133 3.76 13.17 -13.38
C LYS A 133 3.98 13.06 -14.90
N LYS A 134 3.44 12.05 -15.60
CA LYS A 134 3.54 11.96 -17.08
C LYS A 134 2.32 12.59 -17.73
N PHE A 135 2.54 13.74 -18.36
CA PHE A 135 1.51 14.52 -19.05
C PHE A 135 1.19 14.00 -20.45
N GLY A 136 0.88 12.71 -20.57
CA GLY A 136 0.20 12.26 -21.78
C GLY A 136 -1.16 12.93 -21.85
N GLU A 137 -1.53 13.55 -22.98
CA GLU A 137 -2.84 14.21 -23.15
C GLU A 137 -4.03 13.25 -22.96
N GLU A 138 -3.79 11.95 -23.07
CA GLU A 138 -4.79 10.89 -22.87
C GLU A 138 -4.88 10.35 -21.43
N SER A 139 -4.01 10.78 -20.52
CA SER A 139 -4.05 10.41 -19.11
C SER A 139 -5.15 11.15 -18.34
N PHE A 140 -5.55 10.68 -17.16
CA PHE A 140 -6.46 11.43 -16.28
C PHE A 140 -5.93 12.84 -15.99
N LEU A 141 -4.68 12.99 -15.53
CA LEU A 141 -4.13 14.31 -15.23
C LEU A 141 -3.93 15.16 -16.49
N GLY A 142 -3.63 14.55 -17.63
CA GLY A 142 -3.61 15.19 -18.94
C GLY A 142 -4.98 15.76 -19.30
N LYS A 143 -6.05 14.96 -19.18
CA LYS A 143 -7.43 15.42 -19.39
C LYS A 143 -7.82 16.50 -18.37
N VAL A 144 -7.43 16.40 -17.10
CA VAL A 144 -7.64 17.47 -16.10
C VAL A 144 -6.94 18.77 -16.53
N LYS A 145 -5.69 18.70 -17.01
CA LYS A 145 -4.95 19.86 -17.53
C LYS A 145 -5.60 20.47 -18.77
N ILE A 146 -6.08 19.65 -19.69
CA ILE A 146 -6.82 20.11 -20.87
C ILE A 146 -8.12 20.76 -20.43
N ALA A 147 -8.84 20.16 -19.48
CA ALA A 147 -10.07 20.69 -18.93
C ALA A 147 -9.84 22.04 -18.22
N LEU A 148 -8.75 22.19 -17.46
CA LEU A 148 -8.34 23.48 -16.91
C LEU A 148 -8.09 24.54 -17.98
N LYS A 149 -7.54 24.18 -19.13
CA LYS A 149 -7.28 25.18 -20.20
C LYS A 149 -8.55 25.56 -20.95
N LEU A 150 -9.40 24.57 -21.25
CA LEU A 150 -10.48 24.73 -22.23
C LEU A 150 -11.86 24.91 -21.62
N ALA A 151 -12.13 24.30 -20.45
CA ALA A 151 -13.45 24.33 -19.85
C ALA A 151 -13.76 25.70 -19.23
N LYS A 152 -15.00 26.14 -19.47
CA LYS A 152 -15.59 27.36 -18.91
C LYS A 152 -16.71 27.06 -17.89
N ASP A 153 -17.11 25.80 -17.80
CA ASP A 153 -18.12 25.30 -16.88
C ASP A 153 -17.89 23.81 -16.55
N LEU A 154 -18.62 23.31 -15.56
CA LEU A 154 -18.52 21.91 -15.13
C LEU A 154 -18.91 20.90 -16.25
N PRO A 155 -20.01 21.08 -17.02
CA PRO A 155 -20.33 20.17 -18.11
C PRO A 155 -19.19 19.98 -19.10
N THR A 156 -18.58 21.07 -19.58
CA THR A 156 -17.43 21.02 -20.50
C THR A 156 -16.23 20.35 -19.84
N PHE A 157 -15.98 20.66 -18.56
CA PHE A 157 -14.88 20.05 -17.81
C PHE A 157 -15.02 18.52 -17.76
N MET A 158 -16.22 18.03 -17.46
CA MET A 158 -16.51 16.60 -17.34
C MET A 158 -16.59 15.90 -18.69
N GLU A 159 -17.03 16.60 -19.75
CA GLU A 159 -16.97 16.09 -21.11
C GLU A 159 -15.52 15.83 -21.55
N ILE A 160 -14.60 16.75 -21.23
CA ILE A 160 -13.16 16.58 -21.51
C ILE A 160 -12.57 15.41 -20.72
N LEU A 161 -12.97 15.25 -19.45
CA LEU A 161 -12.55 14.07 -18.67
C LEU A 161 -13.08 12.76 -19.25
N GLY A 162 -14.24 12.80 -19.90
CA GLY A 162 -14.87 11.63 -20.51
C GLY A 162 -15.02 10.48 -19.51
N GLU A 163 -14.43 9.33 -19.83
CA GLU A 163 -14.52 8.13 -19.00
C GLU A 163 -13.70 8.19 -17.70
N TYR A 164 -12.81 9.17 -17.54
CA TYR A 164 -12.12 9.41 -16.26
C TYR A 164 -12.98 10.21 -15.28
N GLY A 165 -14.15 10.72 -15.69
CA GLY A 165 -15.06 11.46 -14.81
C GLY A 165 -15.28 10.82 -13.44
N PRO A 166 -15.52 9.50 -13.32
CA PRO A 166 -15.68 8.82 -12.04
C PRO A 166 -14.47 8.86 -11.08
N LEU A 167 -13.26 9.12 -11.57
CA LEU A 167 -12.07 9.29 -10.73
C LEU A 167 -11.93 10.68 -10.17
N PHE A 168 -12.52 11.67 -10.83
CA PHE A 168 -12.43 13.03 -10.37
C PHE A 168 -13.19 13.15 -9.04
N ASN A 169 -12.61 13.86 -8.08
CA ASN A 169 -13.24 13.95 -6.76
C ASN A 169 -14.62 14.63 -6.86
N PRO A 170 -15.72 13.98 -6.41
CA PRO A 170 -17.05 14.58 -6.49
C PRO A 170 -17.20 15.86 -5.65
N GLU A 171 -16.41 16.03 -4.58
CA GLU A 171 -16.38 17.29 -3.82
C GLU A 171 -15.74 18.42 -4.64
N MET A 172 -14.73 18.12 -5.45
CA MET A 172 -14.13 19.06 -6.40
C MET A 172 -15.10 19.41 -7.54
N ALA A 173 -15.84 18.42 -8.06
CA ALA A 173 -16.87 18.66 -9.07
C ALA A 173 -18.04 19.50 -8.53
N ARG A 174 -18.46 19.26 -7.28
CA ARG A 174 -19.44 20.13 -6.60
C ARG A 174 -18.89 21.56 -6.48
N GLY A 175 -17.65 21.71 -6.06
CA GLY A 175 -16.97 23.00 -5.98
C GLY A 175 -16.94 23.75 -7.32
N LEU A 176 -16.54 23.09 -8.41
CA LEU A 176 -16.57 23.67 -9.76
C LEU A 176 -17.98 24.14 -10.16
N LYS A 177 -19.03 23.48 -9.69
CA LYS A 177 -20.42 23.91 -9.94
C LYS A 177 -20.78 25.18 -9.16
N GLU A 178 -20.30 25.28 -7.93
CA GLU A 178 -20.65 26.37 -7.01
C GLU A 178 -19.81 27.63 -7.26
N ASN A 179 -18.50 27.47 -7.49
CA ASN A 179 -17.56 28.54 -7.77
C ASN A 179 -16.47 28.05 -8.74
N PHE A 180 -16.78 28.10 -10.04
CA PHE A 180 -15.93 27.50 -11.09
C PHE A 180 -14.50 28.05 -11.08
N GLU A 181 -14.32 29.37 -11.04
CA GLU A 181 -12.99 29.99 -11.12
C GLU A 181 -12.11 29.68 -9.90
N PHE A 182 -12.67 29.77 -8.68
CA PHE A 182 -11.93 29.41 -7.48
C PHE A 182 -11.45 27.95 -7.53
N TYR A 183 -12.36 27.01 -7.84
CA TYR A 183 -12.01 25.59 -7.87
C TYR A 183 -11.10 25.22 -9.05
N LYS A 184 -11.20 25.94 -10.17
CA LYS A 184 -10.24 25.83 -11.28
C LYS A 184 -8.82 26.22 -10.83
N GLN A 185 -8.68 27.29 -10.05
CA GLN A 185 -7.41 27.64 -9.41
C GLN A 185 -6.96 26.55 -8.42
N GLN A 186 -7.86 26.04 -7.58
CA GLN A 186 -7.50 24.98 -6.61
C GLN A 186 -7.06 23.68 -7.30
N ILE A 187 -7.64 23.31 -8.44
CA ILE A 187 -7.18 22.16 -9.23
C ILE A 187 -5.80 22.44 -9.81
N SER A 188 -5.53 23.66 -10.29
CA SER A 188 -4.19 24.06 -10.77
C SER A 188 -3.15 23.98 -9.66
N GLU A 189 -3.46 24.49 -8.47
CA GLU A 189 -2.61 24.37 -7.28
C GLU A 189 -2.41 22.90 -6.87
N ALA A 190 -3.48 22.10 -6.87
CA ALA A 190 -3.37 20.68 -6.58
C ALA A 190 -2.43 19.97 -7.55
N LEU A 191 -2.55 20.22 -8.86
CA LEU A 191 -1.63 19.67 -9.86
C LEU A 191 -0.17 20.11 -9.68
N PHE A 192 0.06 21.32 -9.17
CA PHE A 192 1.40 21.82 -8.89
C PHE A 192 2.06 21.10 -7.70
N TYR A 193 1.29 20.82 -6.65
CA TYR A 193 1.78 20.16 -5.45
C TYR A 193 1.71 18.63 -5.49
N LEU A 194 0.92 18.06 -6.40
CA LEU A 194 0.72 16.63 -6.54
C LEU A 194 2.05 15.89 -6.76
N GLY A 195 2.36 14.94 -5.88
CA GLY A 195 3.60 14.16 -5.92
C GLY A 195 4.88 14.93 -5.57
N ASN A 196 4.79 16.24 -5.29
CA ASN A 196 5.90 17.02 -4.74
C ASN A 196 5.87 17.05 -3.21
N PHE A 197 4.71 16.76 -2.60
CA PHE A 197 4.54 16.64 -1.15
C PHE A 197 5.14 17.86 -0.42
N ASP A 198 4.83 19.07 -0.89
CA ASP A 198 5.42 20.30 -0.36
C ASP A 198 4.70 20.76 0.91
N ALA A 199 5.09 20.17 2.03
CA ALA A 199 4.61 20.64 3.33
C ALA A 199 5.12 22.05 3.68
N LYS A 200 6.11 22.63 2.98
CA LYS A 200 6.74 23.89 3.39
C LYS A 200 6.01 25.12 2.90
N THR A 201 5.54 25.09 1.65
CA THR A 201 4.95 26.27 0.98
C THR A 201 3.45 26.15 0.78
N ASP A 202 2.91 24.93 0.80
CA ASP A 202 1.49 24.71 0.54
C ASP A 202 0.62 25.11 1.74
N LYS A 203 0.16 26.36 1.77
CA LYS A 203 -0.70 26.88 2.84
C LYS A 203 -2.03 26.12 2.96
N ASN A 204 -2.54 25.60 1.84
CA ASN A 204 -3.87 24.98 1.76
C ASN A 204 -3.84 23.45 1.91
N ILE A 205 -2.70 22.86 2.30
CA ILE A 205 -2.46 21.42 2.26
C ILE A 205 -3.51 20.58 3.01
N PHE A 206 -4.10 21.12 4.08
CA PHE A 206 -5.11 20.42 4.88
C PHE A 206 -6.53 20.63 4.37
N TYR A 207 -6.79 21.67 3.56
CA TYR A 207 -8.13 22.07 3.13
C TYR A 207 -8.43 21.73 1.67
N ARG A 208 -7.40 21.72 0.80
CA ARG A 208 -7.56 21.49 -0.63
C ARG A 208 -8.07 20.08 -0.91
N ASN A 209 -9.23 19.99 -1.56
CA ASN A 209 -9.82 18.71 -1.94
C ASN A 209 -8.84 17.91 -2.82
N ALA A 210 -8.83 16.58 -2.66
CA ALA A 210 -8.10 15.71 -3.55
C ALA A 210 -8.57 15.88 -5.00
N LEU A 211 -7.67 15.73 -5.98
CA LEU A 211 -8.09 15.62 -7.39
C LEU A 211 -8.77 14.28 -7.67
N ILE A 212 -8.32 13.23 -6.99
CA ILE A 212 -8.78 11.86 -7.16
C ILE A 212 -9.75 11.50 -6.04
N ASP A 213 -10.82 10.82 -6.43
CA ASP A 213 -11.75 10.19 -5.52
C ASP A 213 -11.14 8.91 -4.93
N PHE A 214 -10.51 9.03 -3.75
CA PHE A 214 -9.93 7.90 -3.03
C PHE A 214 -10.96 6.81 -2.67
N LYS A 215 -12.26 7.15 -2.59
CA LYS A 215 -13.32 6.15 -2.31
C LYS A 215 -13.59 5.33 -3.56
N TYR A 216 -13.66 5.98 -4.73
CA TYR A 216 -13.74 5.26 -6.00
C TYR A 216 -12.46 4.45 -6.27
N LEU A 217 -11.28 5.01 -6.00
CA LEU A 217 -10.00 4.31 -6.08
C LEU A 217 -9.99 3.04 -5.20
N ALA A 218 -10.54 3.10 -3.99
CA ALA A 218 -10.67 1.92 -3.12
C ALA A 218 -11.50 0.81 -3.77
N LEU A 219 -12.59 1.14 -4.48
CA LEU A 219 -13.37 0.13 -5.23
C LEU A 219 -12.54 -0.51 -6.34
N LEU A 220 -11.73 0.28 -7.05
CA LEU A 220 -10.86 -0.23 -8.11
C LEU A 220 -9.77 -1.16 -7.60
N VAL A 221 -9.08 -0.75 -6.53
CA VAL A 221 -8.13 -1.61 -5.80
C VAL A 221 -8.86 -2.87 -5.31
N GLY A 222 -10.09 -2.73 -4.83
CA GLY A 222 -10.99 -3.81 -4.45
C GLY A 222 -11.20 -4.87 -5.53
N ARG A 223 -11.37 -4.44 -6.79
CA ARG A 223 -11.52 -5.36 -7.95
C ARG A 223 -10.25 -6.16 -8.21
N ILE A 224 -9.08 -5.55 -8.07
CA ILE A 224 -7.81 -6.27 -8.13
C ILE A 224 -7.72 -7.26 -6.96
N GLY A 225 -8.09 -6.82 -5.76
CA GLY A 225 -8.13 -7.69 -4.57
C GLY A 225 -9.00 -8.93 -4.77
N ASP A 226 -10.17 -8.78 -5.38
CA ASP A 226 -11.04 -9.92 -5.70
C ASP A 226 -10.39 -10.92 -6.67
N PHE A 227 -9.61 -10.45 -7.65
CA PHE A 227 -8.84 -11.33 -8.53
C PHE A 227 -7.85 -12.18 -7.72
N TYR A 228 -7.13 -11.56 -6.78
CA TYR A 228 -6.17 -12.26 -5.91
C TYR A 228 -6.81 -13.14 -4.85
N ALA A 229 -7.99 -12.79 -4.35
CA ALA A 229 -8.77 -13.62 -3.42
C ALA A 229 -9.51 -14.77 -4.12
N GLY A 230 -9.48 -14.84 -5.46
CA GLY A 230 -10.25 -15.82 -6.22
C GLY A 230 -11.76 -15.59 -6.16
N ASN A 231 -12.21 -14.37 -5.87
CA ASN A 231 -13.62 -13.97 -5.81
C ASN A 231 -14.16 -13.71 -7.23
N TYR A 232 -14.18 -14.74 -8.07
CA TYR A 232 -14.70 -14.64 -9.42
C TYR A 232 -16.23 -14.72 -9.43
N SER A 233 -16.88 -13.87 -10.24
CA SER A 233 -18.31 -14.02 -10.52
C SER A 233 -18.58 -15.25 -11.36
N ASP A 234 -19.86 -15.68 -11.45
CA ASP A 234 -20.23 -16.78 -12.34
C ASP A 234 -19.84 -16.55 -13.81
N LYS A 235 -19.79 -15.28 -14.22
CA LYS A 235 -19.39 -14.86 -15.57
C LYS A 235 -17.86 -14.88 -15.77
N GLN A 236 -17.08 -15.12 -14.72
CA GLN A 236 -15.61 -15.12 -14.70
C GLN A 236 -15.01 -16.48 -14.31
N LYS A 237 -15.77 -17.59 -14.43
CA LYS A 237 -15.29 -18.94 -14.06
C LYS A 237 -14.00 -19.36 -14.77
N ASP A 238 -13.83 -18.95 -16.03
CA ASP A 238 -12.60 -19.19 -16.80
C ASP A 238 -11.36 -18.61 -16.11
N ALA A 239 -11.49 -17.44 -15.46
CA ALA A 239 -10.39 -16.79 -14.75
C ALA A 239 -9.90 -17.67 -13.59
N GLY A 240 -10.82 -18.34 -12.88
CA GLY A 240 -10.47 -19.26 -11.81
C GLY A 240 -9.79 -20.55 -12.30
N SER A 241 -10.19 -21.05 -13.47
CA SER A 241 -9.50 -22.19 -14.10
C SER A 241 -8.08 -21.81 -14.50
N ALA A 242 -7.91 -20.66 -15.17
CA ALA A 242 -6.61 -20.15 -15.59
C ALA A 242 -5.70 -19.84 -14.38
N MET A 243 -6.23 -19.20 -13.34
CA MET A 243 -5.50 -18.95 -12.09
C MET A 243 -5.02 -20.24 -11.44
N ARG A 244 -5.88 -21.26 -11.34
CA ARG A 244 -5.49 -22.57 -10.80
C ARG A 244 -4.35 -23.20 -11.60
N GLN A 245 -4.41 -23.13 -12.94
CA GLN A 245 -3.38 -23.68 -13.81
C GLN A 245 -2.05 -22.92 -13.67
N PHE A 246 -2.11 -21.59 -13.64
CA PHE A 246 -0.97 -20.72 -13.38
C PHE A 246 -0.29 -21.09 -12.06
N LEU A 247 -1.03 -21.15 -10.94
CA LEU A 247 -0.48 -21.50 -9.64
C LEU A 247 0.13 -22.91 -9.61
N LYS A 248 -0.50 -23.88 -10.28
CA LYS A 248 -0.03 -25.27 -10.32
C LYS A 248 1.29 -25.40 -11.07
N ILE A 249 1.40 -24.78 -12.25
CA ILE A 249 2.56 -24.93 -13.13
C ILE A 249 3.70 -24.02 -12.67
N CYS A 250 3.38 -22.78 -12.30
CA CYS A 250 4.35 -21.72 -12.13
C CYS A 250 4.79 -21.51 -10.68
N GLY A 251 4.06 -22.03 -9.69
CA GLY A 251 4.38 -21.86 -8.27
C GLY A 251 5.83 -22.25 -7.96
N THR A 252 6.19 -23.50 -8.23
CA THR A 252 7.57 -24.00 -8.04
C THR A 252 8.56 -23.40 -9.03
N ALA A 253 8.13 -23.14 -10.28
CA ALA A 253 9.02 -22.61 -11.32
C ALA A 253 9.49 -21.18 -11.04
N SER A 254 8.76 -20.42 -10.22
CA SER A 254 9.07 -19.03 -9.89
C SER A 254 10.10 -18.84 -8.78
N VAL A 255 10.42 -19.89 -8.03
CA VAL A 255 11.27 -19.79 -6.84
C VAL A 255 12.65 -19.23 -7.18
N GLY A 256 13.10 -18.23 -6.40
CA GLY A 256 14.40 -17.58 -6.60
C GLY A 256 14.44 -16.57 -7.75
N GLN A 257 13.31 -16.30 -8.42
CA GLN A 257 13.22 -15.35 -9.54
C GLN A 257 12.38 -14.13 -9.15
N VAL A 258 12.75 -12.93 -9.61
CA VAL A 258 11.95 -11.71 -9.40
C VAL A 258 10.64 -11.79 -10.19
N TRP A 259 10.76 -12.19 -11.44
CA TRP A 259 9.70 -12.54 -12.35
C TRP A 259 10.25 -13.55 -13.36
N PHE A 260 9.40 -14.14 -14.20
CA PHE A 260 9.88 -15.02 -15.25
C PHE A 260 10.51 -14.20 -16.38
N ASP A 261 11.82 -14.32 -16.56
CA ASP A 261 12.54 -13.73 -17.68
C ASP A 261 12.25 -14.44 -19.01
N GLU A 262 12.75 -13.88 -20.11
CA GLU A 262 12.55 -14.36 -21.48
C GLU A 262 13.11 -15.78 -21.67
N GLY A 263 12.23 -16.75 -21.87
CA GLY A 263 12.54 -18.17 -22.08
C GLY A 263 11.26 -19.01 -22.12
N GLU A 264 11.30 -20.28 -22.52
CA GLU A 264 10.10 -21.12 -22.74
C GLU A 264 9.18 -21.24 -21.51
N LYS A 265 9.78 -21.37 -20.32
CA LYS A 265 9.01 -21.40 -19.06
C LYS A 265 8.42 -20.03 -18.73
N GLY A 266 9.15 -18.95 -19.02
CA GLY A 266 8.67 -17.59 -18.80
C GLY A 266 7.57 -17.18 -19.76
N SER A 267 7.61 -17.61 -21.02
CA SER A 267 6.52 -17.42 -21.97
C SER A 267 5.28 -18.18 -21.54
N THR A 268 5.43 -19.43 -21.08
CA THR A 268 4.30 -20.25 -20.58
C THR A 268 3.64 -19.60 -19.35
N CYS A 269 4.41 -19.23 -18.33
CA CYS A 269 3.85 -18.67 -17.10
C CYS A 269 3.24 -17.28 -17.31
N SER A 270 3.88 -16.43 -18.12
CA SER A 270 3.33 -15.13 -18.49
C SER A 270 2.04 -15.27 -19.29
N GLN A 271 1.96 -16.25 -20.20
CA GLN A 271 0.74 -16.53 -20.96
C GLN A 271 -0.39 -17.01 -20.05
N LEU A 272 -0.17 -17.99 -19.18
CA LEU A 272 -1.19 -18.49 -18.25
C LEU A 272 -1.73 -17.37 -17.34
N TYR A 273 -0.84 -16.50 -16.87
CA TYR A 273 -1.25 -15.35 -16.06
C TYR A 273 -2.06 -14.34 -16.88
N LYS A 274 -1.61 -14.01 -18.09
CA LYS A 274 -2.34 -13.14 -19.02
C LYS A 274 -3.72 -13.70 -19.36
N GLU A 275 -3.85 -15.01 -19.55
CA GLU A 275 -5.14 -15.68 -19.77
C GLU A 275 -6.10 -15.53 -18.59
N ALA A 276 -5.58 -15.60 -17.35
CA ALA A 276 -6.37 -15.33 -16.15
C ALA A 276 -6.85 -13.88 -16.11
N LEU A 277 -5.98 -12.91 -16.38
CA LEU A 277 -6.32 -11.48 -16.43
C LEU A 277 -7.34 -11.16 -17.52
N VAL A 278 -7.10 -11.64 -18.75
CA VAL A 278 -8.03 -11.50 -19.88
C VAL A 278 -9.39 -12.10 -19.51
N SER A 279 -9.41 -13.29 -18.91
CA SER A 279 -10.67 -13.92 -18.51
C SER A 279 -11.40 -13.17 -17.40
N PHE A 280 -10.68 -12.49 -16.52
CA PHE A 280 -11.25 -11.67 -15.47
C PHE A 280 -11.82 -10.35 -15.99
N TYR A 281 -11.09 -9.68 -16.89
CA TYR A 281 -11.43 -8.34 -17.38
C TYR A 281 -12.25 -8.33 -18.68
N LYS A 282 -12.28 -9.41 -19.47
CA LYS A 282 -13.06 -9.44 -20.73
C LYS A 282 -14.54 -9.14 -20.48
N LYS A 283 -15.16 -8.36 -21.36
CA LYS A 283 -16.63 -8.15 -21.30
C LYS A 283 -17.34 -9.49 -21.55
N PRO A 284 -18.23 -9.93 -20.65
CA PRO A 284 -18.89 -11.20 -20.81
C PRO A 284 -19.86 -11.18 -22.00
N LYS A 285 -19.93 -12.30 -22.71
CA LYS A 285 -20.87 -12.54 -23.80
C LYS A 285 -21.98 -13.45 -23.29
N VAL A 286 -23.21 -12.97 -23.30
CA VAL A 286 -24.39 -13.72 -22.87
C VAL A 286 -25.28 -14.07 -24.06
N ARG A 287 -25.84 -15.28 -24.05
CA ARG A 287 -26.89 -15.65 -25.00
C ARG A 287 -28.21 -15.07 -24.52
N VAL A 288 -28.80 -14.20 -25.34
CA VAL A 288 -30.12 -13.61 -25.10
C VAL A 288 -31.09 -14.10 -26.16
N ARG A 289 -32.32 -14.38 -25.74
CA ARG A 289 -33.39 -14.75 -26.67
C ARG A 289 -33.67 -13.57 -27.60
N ASN A 290 -33.82 -13.84 -28.89
CA ASN A 290 -34.10 -12.78 -29.85
C ASN A 290 -35.48 -12.14 -29.57
N PRO A 291 -35.67 -10.84 -29.87
CA PRO A 291 -36.94 -10.15 -29.63
C PRO A 291 -38.14 -10.80 -30.33
N ASN A 292 -37.91 -11.48 -31.46
CA ASN A 292 -38.92 -12.22 -32.22
C ASN A 292 -39.26 -13.60 -31.63
N GLY A 293 -38.70 -13.96 -30.47
CA GLY A 293 -38.89 -15.25 -29.81
C GLY A 293 -38.19 -16.44 -30.48
N LYS A 294 -37.60 -16.25 -31.67
CA LYS A 294 -36.95 -17.30 -32.49
C LYS A 294 -35.42 -17.22 -32.37
N GLY A 295 -34.84 -18.24 -31.74
CA GLY A 295 -33.39 -18.39 -31.58
C GLY A 295 -32.77 -17.49 -30.52
N PHE A 296 -31.44 -17.51 -30.46
CA PHE A 296 -30.63 -16.76 -29.52
C PHE A 296 -29.59 -15.93 -30.28
N SER A 297 -29.31 -14.73 -29.78
CA SER A 297 -28.15 -13.92 -30.19
C SER A 297 -27.17 -13.83 -29.04
N THR A 298 -25.90 -13.65 -29.38
CA THR A 298 -24.86 -13.37 -28.38
C THR A 298 -24.75 -11.86 -28.24
N ARG A 299 -24.94 -11.34 -27.03
CA ARG A 299 -24.70 -9.93 -26.70
C ARG A 299 -23.57 -9.79 -25.72
N THR A 300 -22.72 -8.81 -25.95
CA THR A 300 -21.74 -8.37 -24.97
C THR A 300 -22.46 -7.50 -23.94
N VAL A 301 -22.34 -7.84 -22.65
CA VAL A 301 -22.91 -7.05 -21.55
C VAL A 301 -21.81 -6.36 -20.75
N ASN A 302 -22.23 -5.44 -19.89
CA ASN A 302 -21.31 -4.75 -19.00
C ASN A 302 -20.64 -5.74 -18.05
N ARG A 303 -19.40 -5.41 -17.67
CA ARG A 303 -18.63 -6.18 -16.70
C ARG A 303 -19.28 -6.01 -15.33
N GLU A 304 -19.36 -7.09 -14.60
CA GLU A 304 -19.75 -7.09 -13.19
C GLU A 304 -18.57 -7.62 -12.40
N PHE A 305 -18.17 -6.87 -11.39
CA PHE A 305 -17.15 -7.28 -10.43
C PHE A 305 -17.83 -7.57 -9.11
N ALA A 306 -17.35 -8.60 -8.40
CA ALA A 306 -17.97 -9.00 -7.15
C ALA A 306 -17.85 -7.92 -6.05
N ASN A 307 -16.76 -7.15 -6.07
CA ASN A 307 -16.35 -6.20 -5.04
C ASN A 307 -16.47 -6.79 -3.62
N LYS A 308 -16.21 -8.09 -3.47
CA LYS A 308 -16.46 -8.81 -2.23
C LYS A 308 -15.43 -8.48 -1.18
N LEU A 309 -14.15 -8.52 -1.55
CA LEU A 309 -13.05 -8.38 -0.60
C LEU A 309 -13.00 -6.98 0.03
N ILE A 310 -13.26 -5.92 -0.75
CA ILE A 310 -13.17 -4.54 -0.28
C ILE A 310 -14.15 -4.24 0.86
N PHE A 311 -15.28 -4.94 0.94
CA PHE A 311 -16.26 -4.77 2.02
C PHE A 311 -16.12 -5.80 3.16
N LYS A 312 -15.14 -6.72 3.08
CA LYS A 312 -14.86 -7.62 4.22
C LYS A 312 -14.19 -6.86 5.36
N ALA A 313 -14.41 -7.36 6.58
CA ALA A 313 -13.72 -6.90 7.77
C ALA A 313 -12.20 -6.97 7.60
N VAL A 314 -11.49 -5.98 8.13
CA VAL A 314 -10.03 -5.92 8.07
C VAL A 314 -9.42 -7.14 8.76
N GLY A 315 -8.56 -7.82 8.01
CA GLY A 315 -7.88 -9.04 8.45
C GLY A 315 -8.75 -10.31 8.45
N SER A 316 -9.71 -10.36 7.51
CA SER A 316 -10.63 -11.49 7.33
C SER A 316 -9.94 -12.81 6.97
N GLY A 317 -8.79 -12.79 6.28
CA GLY A 317 -7.95 -13.95 5.98
C GLY A 317 -6.61 -13.95 6.72
N LEU A 318 -5.95 -12.79 6.82
CA LEU A 318 -4.68 -12.57 7.48
C LEU A 318 -4.82 -11.49 8.56
N SER A 319 -4.28 -11.69 9.78
CA SER A 319 -4.29 -10.62 10.78
C SER A 319 -3.58 -9.37 10.26
N ALA A 320 -4.32 -8.27 10.15
CA ALA A 320 -3.83 -7.03 9.53
C ALA A 320 -4.16 -5.82 10.41
N PHE A 321 -3.19 -4.93 10.56
CA PHE A 321 -3.28 -3.72 11.37
C PHE A 321 -2.89 -2.49 10.55
N PRO A 322 -3.72 -2.07 9.57
CA PRO A 322 -3.50 -0.82 8.90
C PRO A 322 -3.72 0.36 9.86
N THR A 323 -3.11 1.51 9.55
CA THR A 323 -3.10 2.68 10.44
C THR A 323 -3.37 4.01 9.75
N THR A 324 -3.87 4.98 10.51
CA THR A 324 -4.07 6.38 10.11
C THR A 324 -3.88 7.35 11.29
N ALA A 325 -3.50 8.60 11.02
CA ALA A 325 -3.62 9.67 12.02
C ALA A 325 -5.08 10.10 12.16
N ILE A 326 -5.58 10.13 13.39
CA ILE A 326 -6.92 10.59 13.75
C ILE A 326 -6.82 12.02 14.30
N VAL A 327 -7.56 12.93 13.68
CA VAL A 327 -7.83 14.29 14.19
C VAL A 327 -9.22 14.29 14.82
N LYS A 328 -9.32 14.70 16.08
CA LYS A 328 -10.54 14.65 16.90
C LYS A 328 -10.64 15.82 17.87
N GLY A 329 -11.69 15.85 18.69
CA GLY A 329 -11.88 16.91 19.68
C GLY A 329 -12.21 18.25 19.04
N ASP A 330 -11.72 19.36 19.59
CA ASP A 330 -12.04 20.69 19.09
C ASP A 330 -11.42 20.95 17.70
N ALA A 331 -10.29 20.31 17.38
CA ALA A 331 -9.69 20.32 16.04
C ALA A 331 -10.66 19.83 14.95
N TYR A 332 -11.56 18.89 15.25
CA TYR A 332 -12.61 18.48 14.31
C TYR A 332 -13.50 19.68 13.94
N ASN A 333 -13.96 20.42 14.94
CA ASN A 333 -14.85 21.57 14.74
C ASN A 333 -14.11 22.72 14.02
N ARG A 334 -12.89 23.05 14.46
CA ARG A 334 -12.04 24.09 13.85
C ARG A 334 -11.74 23.76 12.38
N TYR A 335 -11.42 22.51 12.08
CA TYR A 335 -11.23 22.08 10.70
C TYR A 335 -12.51 22.20 9.88
N THR A 336 -13.65 21.73 10.38
CA THR A 336 -14.93 21.81 9.66
C THR A 336 -15.34 23.26 9.38
N GLU A 337 -15.13 24.17 10.32
CA GLU A 337 -15.36 25.61 10.12
C GLU A 337 -14.41 26.20 9.08
N GLY A 338 -13.10 25.98 9.23
CA GLY A 338 -12.10 26.43 8.25
C GLY A 338 -12.37 25.86 6.85
N LYS A 339 -12.82 24.61 6.74
CA LYS A 339 -13.17 23.99 5.47
C LYS A 339 -14.37 24.65 4.80
N LYS A 340 -15.36 25.11 5.56
CA LYS A 340 -16.50 25.88 5.02
C LYS A 340 -16.05 27.24 4.48
N ILE A 341 -15.16 27.93 5.21
CA ILE A 341 -14.57 29.19 4.75
C ILE A 341 -13.78 28.96 3.46
N TYR A 342 -12.94 27.91 3.42
CA TYR A 342 -12.17 27.52 2.24
C TYR A 342 -13.08 27.26 1.04
N ASP A 343 -14.13 26.45 1.22
CA ASP A 343 -15.05 26.07 0.16
C ASP A 343 -15.89 27.26 -0.34
N SER A 344 -16.02 28.33 0.44
CA SER A 344 -16.68 29.58 0.04
C SER A 344 -15.82 30.46 -0.88
N GLY A 345 -14.54 30.10 -1.08
CA GLY A 345 -13.60 30.82 -1.93
C GLY A 345 -12.80 31.92 -1.23
N ALA A 346 -12.70 31.86 0.10
CA ALA A 346 -11.97 32.82 0.93
C ALA A 346 -10.80 32.17 1.72
N PRO A 347 -9.87 31.45 1.06
CA PRO A 347 -8.79 30.74 1.75
C PRO A 347 -7.87 31.66 2.55
N GLU A 348 -7.76 32.94 2.19
CA GLU A 348 -6.98 33.96 2.89
C GLU A 348 -7.52 34.33 4.28
N GLN A 349 -8.78 33.98 4.58
CA GLN A 349 -9.42 34.22 5.89
C GLN A 349 -9.16 33.08 6.89
N ILE A 350 -8.40 32.06 6.49
CA ILE A 350 -8.15 30.87 7.29
C ILE A 350 -6.75 30.97 7.88
N ASP A 351 -6.67 30.93 9.21
CA ASP A 351 -5.39 30.78 9.91
C ASP A 351 -4.78 29.40 9.66
N ASP A 352 -3.47 29.27 9.84
CA ASP A 352 -2.79 27.96 9.73
C ASP A 352 -3.44 26.94 10.68
N PHE A 353 -4.06 25.92 10.10
CA PHE A 353 -4.67 24.83 10.86
C PHE A 353 -3.63 24.10 11.69
N SER A 354 -3.93 23.96 12.98
CA SER A 354 -3.14 23.17 13.92
C SER A 354 -4.02 22.50 14.97
N LEU A 355 -3.52 21.44 15.58
CA LEU A 355 -4.17 20.69 16.65
C LEU A 355 -3.28 20.61 17.90
N ASP A 356 -3.91 20.39 19.05
CA ASP A 356 -3.22 20.00 20.26
C ASP A 356 -2.81 18.53 20.17
N TYR A 357 -1.51 18.29 20.14
CA TYR A 357 -0.95 16.95 20.06
C TYR A 357 -1.49 16.02 21.17
N ASN A 358 -1.73 16.55 22.37
CA ASN A 358 -2.03 15.74 23.54
C ASN A 358 -3.45 15.18 23.55
N SER A 359 -4.43 15.98 23.14
CA SER A 359 -5.86 15.66 23.24
C SER A 359 -6.52 15.41 21.88
N GLU A 360 -5.99 16.00 20.79
CA GLU A 360 -6.68 16.05 19.49
C GLU A 360 -6.06 15.15 18.42
N LEU A 361 -4.85 14.63 18.64
CA LEU A 361 -4.20 13.65 17.75
C LEU A 361 -4.15 12.26 18.39
N SER A 362 -4.44 11.23 17.60
CA SER A 362 -4.22 9.83 17.95
C SER A 362 -3.82 9.01 16.71
N TYR A 363 -3.30 7.80 16.91
CA TYR A 363 -2.94 6.86 15.85
C TYR A 363 -3.95 5.73 15.82
N GLY A 364 -4.86 5.80 14.85
CA GLY A 364 -5.95 4.88 14.63
C GLY A 364 -5.49 3.60 13.97
N TYR A 365 -5.86 2.46 14.55
CA TYR A 365 -5.56 1.13 14.02
C TYR A 365 -6.81 0.33 13.76
N TRP A 366 -6.96 -0.19 12.54
CA TRP A 366 -7.99 -1.17 12.22
C TRP A 366 -7.50 -2.60 12.47
N GLY A 367 -8.43 -3.53 12.59
CA GLY A 367 -8.16 -4.94 12.83
C GLY A 367 -9.31 -5.62 13.56
N LYS A 368 -9.12 -6.90 13.91
CA LYS A 368 -10.11 -7.63 14.72
C LYS A 368 -10.19 -7.01 16.12
N THR A 369 -11.40 -6.78 16.62
CA THR A 369 -11.67 -6.11 17.90
C THR A 369 -10.88 -6.71 19.07
N GLU A 370 -10.88 -8.04 19.20
CA GLU A 370 -10.13 -8.75 20.25
C GLU A 370 -8.62 -8.50 20.15
N GLN A 371 -8.08 -8.49 18.94
CA GLN A 371 -6.66 -8.26 18.69
C GLN A 371 -6.26 -6.81 19.00
N LEU A 372 -7.10 -5.83 18.63
CA LEU A 372 -6.87 -4.42 18.94
C LEU A 372 -6.92 -4.15 20.45
N ASN A 373 -7.86 -4.78 21.17
CA ASN A 373 -7.94 -4.70 22.64
C ASN A 373 -6.67 -5.26 23.29
N PHE A 374 -6.20 -6.41 22.81
CA PHE A 374 -4.99 -7.06 23.29
C PHE A 374 -3.75 -6.19 23.02
N ILE A 375 -3.61 -5.69 21.79
CA ILE A 375 -2.53 -4.78 21.38
C ILE A 375 -2.53 -3.53 22.26
N GLY A 376 -3.67 -2.84 22.41
CA GLY A 376 -3.76 -1.62 23.21
C GLY A 376 -3.39 -1.84 24.68
N SER A 377 -3.77 -2.99 25.24
CA SER A 377 -3.40 -3.37 26.61
C SER A 377 -1.89 -3.62 26.75
N ASN A 378 -1.31 -4.35 25.80
CA ASN A 378 0.12 -4.67 25.80
C ASN A 378 1.00 -3.47 25.49
N LEU A 379 0.56 -2.54 24.63
CA LEU A 379 1.24 -1.26 24.40
C LEU A 379 1.35 -0.47 25.70
N LYS A 380 0.23 -0.33 26.44
CA LYS A 380 0.22 0.34 27.75
C LYS A 380 1.11 -0.34 28.78
N LYS A 381 1.16 -1.67 28.77
CA LYS A 381 1.95 -2.46 29.73
C LYS A 381 3.45 -2.46 29.41
N ASN A 382 3.81 -2.77 28.17
CA ASN A 382 5.18 -3.08 27.77
C ASN A 382 5.90 -1.85 27.20
N PHE A 383 5.16 -0.85 26.72
CA PHE A 383 5.69 0.32 26.04
C PHE A 383 5.09 1.63 26.61
N ALA A 384 4.82 1.65 27.92
CA ALA A 384 4.19 2.78 28.62
C ALA A 384 4.91 4.13 28.41
N ASN A 385 6.22 4.11 28.21
CA ASN A 385 7.07 5.29 28.03
C ASN A 385 7.32 5.66 26.55
N ASP A 386 6.67 4.95 25.62
CA ASP A 386 6.72 5.26 24.20
C ASP A 386 5.58 6.20 23.81
N LEU A 387 5.93 7.36 23.26
CA LEU A 387 4.96 8.43 23.03
C LEU A 387 3.94 8.04 21.96
N LYS A 388 4.37 7.31 20.93
CA LYS A 388 3.48 6.79 19.89
C LYS A 388 2.52 5.72 20.43
N SER A 389 3.01 4.81 21.27
CA SER A 389 2.20 3.78 21.91
C SER A 389 1.12 4.36 22.83
N GLN A 390 1.39 5.49 23.49
CA GLN A 390 0.42 6.23 24.30
C GLN A 390 -0.74 6.83 23.47
N LYS A 391 -0.54 6.98 22.14
CA LYS A 391 -1.52 7.54 21.20
C LYS A 391 -2.33 6.50 20.44
N PHE A 392 -2.15 5.21 20.76
CA PHE A 392 -2.90 4.13 20.12
C PHE A 392 -4.41 4.30 20.33
N GLU A 393 -5.16 4.25 19.23
CA GLU A 393 -6.62 4.25 19.22
C GLU A 393 -7.13 3.14 18.31
N ALA A 394 -8.06 2.32 18.82
CA ALA A 394 -8.63 1.22 18.06
C ALA A 394 -9.83 1.68 17.22
N LEU A 395 -9.76 1.43 15.91
CA LEU A 395 -10.85 1.63 14.95
C LEU A 395 -11.59 0.31 14.73
N TYR A 396 -12.50 0.00 15.65
CA TYR A 396 -13.25 -1.26 15.64
C TYR A 396 -14.15 -1.44 14.40
N ASN A 397 -14.36 -2.69 14.03
CA ASN A 397 -15.32 -3.13 13.01
C ASN A 397 -15.15 -2.46 11.64
N GLY A 398 -13.94 -2.02 11.30
CA GLY A 398 -13.64 -1.46 9.98
C GLY A 398 -13.59 -2.54 8.89
N ASN A 399 -13.89 -2.14 7.67
CA ASN A 399 -13.71 -2.95 6.46
C ASN A 399 -12.59 -2.37 5.58
N TRP A 400 -12.20 -3.09 4.53
CA TRP A 400 -11.11 -2.64 3.66
C TRP A 400 -11.44 -1.39 2.83
N PHE A 401 -12.71 -1.11 2.52
CA PHE A 401 -13.14 0.12 1.86
C PHE A 401 -12.82 1.33 2.72
N GLU A 402 -13.15 1.25 4.01
CA GLU A 402 -12.83 2.29 4.99
C GLU A 402 -11.32 2.55 5.04
N VAL A 403 -10.51 1.50 5.13
CA VAL A 403 -9.04 1.62 5.16
C VAL A 403 -8.50 2.26 3.88
N LEU A 404 -8.83 1.69 2.71
CA LEU A 404 -8.23 2.07 1.43
C LEU A 404 -8.70 3.44 0.92
N SER A 405 -9.84 3.94 1.41
CA SER A 405 -10.35 5.27 1.08
C SER A 405 -9.85 6.39 2.00
N THR A 406 -9.07 6.04 3.03
CA THR A 406 -8.62 6.99 4.08
C THR A 406 -7.12 6.95 4.34
N SER A 407 -6.53 5.77 4.58
CA SER A 407 -5.11 5.67 4.95
C SER A 407 -4.17 6.15 3.83
N PRO A 408 -4.38 5.80 2.54
CA PRO A 408 -3.56 6.34 1.44
C PRO A 408 -3.85 7.82 1.10
N ALA A 409 -4.94 8.40 1.61
CA ALA A 409 -5.39 9.74 1.29
C ALA A 409 -4.75 10.76 2.25
N GLU A 410 -3.48 11.06 2.02
CA GLU A 410 -2.65 11.88 2.89
C GLU A 410 -2.66 13.36 2.48
N PRO A 411 -2.34 14.30 3.41
CA PRO A 411 -1.99 15.67 3.10
C PRO A 411 -1.07 15.75 1.89
N GLY A 412 -1.31 16.70 0.99
CA GLY A 412 -0.62 16.82 -0.29
C GLY A 412 -1.25 16.02 -1.44
N LEU A 413 -1.98 14.92 -1.15
CA LEU A 413 -2.84 14.23 -2.11
C LEU A 413 -4.33 14.49 -1.86
N ALA A 414 -4.69 14.74 -0.59
CA ALA A 414 -6.03 14.99 -0.13
C ALA A 414 -6.02 15.92 1.11
N ASN A 415 -7.17 16.55 1.37
CA ASN A 415 -7.46 17.23 2.63
C ASN A 415 -7.67 16.21 3.77
N LEU A 416 -7.94 16.67 5.00
CA LEU A 416 -8.35 15.73 6.06
C LEU A 416 -9.64 15.01 5.67
N GLN A 417 -9.63 13.69 5.75
CA GLN A 417 -10.65 12.81 5.19
C GLN A 417 -11.68 12.38 6.21
N ARG A 418 -12.96 12.45 5.85
CA ARG A 418 -14.02 11.74 6.60
C ARG A 418 -13.75 10.24 6.50
N ILE A 419 -13.78 9.55 7.64
CA ILE A 419 -13.57 8.10 7.72
C ILE A 419 -14.92 7.40 7.49
N PRO A 420 -15.10 6.57 6.43
CA PRO A 420 -16.31 5.79 6.29
C PRO A 420 -16.58 4.94 7.54
N ASP A 421 -17.84 4.67 7.87
CA ASP A 421 -18.16 3.70 8.93
C ASP A 421 -18.44 2.35 8.28
N GLY A 422 -17.38 1.56 8.10
CA GLY A 422 -17.45 0.26 7.45
C GLY A 422 -18.40 -0.73 8.13
N SER A 423 -18.70 -0.52 9.42
CA SER A 423 -19.63 -1.36 10.19
C SER A 423 -21.10 -1.11 9.87
N LYS A 424 -21.43 0.05 9.28
CA LYS A 424 -22.79 0.47 8.93
C LYS A 424 -23.02 0.58 7.43
N MET A 425 -21.98 0.32 6.64
CA MET A 425 -22.00 0.51 5.20
C MET A 425 -22.74 -0.61 4.48
N ASP A 426 -23.60 -0.24 3.54
CA ASP A 426 -24.03 -1.15 2.46
C ASP A 426 -23.06 -1.04 1.28
N GLY A 427 -22.31 -2.11 1.02
CA GLY A 427 -21.35 -2.16 -0.07
C GLY A 427 -22.00 -2.01 -1.45
N GLN A 428 -23.25 -2.43 -1.62
CA GLN A 428 -23.93 -2.34 -2.91
C GLN A 428 -24.23 -0.88 -3.27
N THR A 429 -24.72 -0.10 -2.31
CA THR A 429 -24.91 1.35 -2.46
C THR A 429 -23.62 2.06 -2.88
N ALA A 430 -22.46 1.68 -2.33
CA ALA A 430 -21.17 2.25 -2.72
C ALA A 430 -20.74 1.85 -4.14
N VAL A 431 -21.03 0.62 -4.57
CA VAL A 431 -20.73 0.10 -5.92
C VAL A 431 -21.63 0.73 -6.98
N ASP A 432 -22.92 0.88 -6.67
CA ASP A 432 -23.95 1.39 -7.58
C ASP A 432 -24.01 2.92 -7.65
N LYS A 433 -23.19 3.60 -6.85
CA LYS A 433 -23.07 5.07 -6.85
C LYS A 433 -22.92 5.58 -8.27
N SER A 434 -23.88 6.38 -8.72
CA SER A 434 -23.71 7.16 -9.93
C SER A 434 -22.84 8.39 -9.62
N TYR A 435 -22.03 8.82 -10.59
CA TYR A 435 -21.23 10.01 -10.36
C TYR A 435 -22.11 11.27 -10.31
N PHE A 436 -23.19 11.32 -11.10
CA PHE A 436 -24.16 12.40 -11.15
C PHE A 436 -25.58 11.91 -10.86
N GLU A 437 -26.40 12.76 -10.24
CA GLU A 437 -27.86 12.65 -10.25
C GLU A 437 -28.43 13.24 -11.55
N GLY A 438 -29.41 12.56 -12.17
CA GLY A 438 -30.20 13.06 -13.30
C GLY A 438 -30.14 12.21 -14.58
N TRP A 439 -31.08 12.46 -15.50
CA TRP A 439 -31.16 11.74 -16.78
C TRP A 439 -30.20 12.35 -17.80
N TRP A 440 -29.15 11.60 -18.18
CA TRP A 440 -28.08 12.05 -19.09
C TRP A 440 -28.56 12.53 -20.48
N LEU A 441 -29.78 12.16 -20.90
CA LEU A 441 -30.37 12.58 -22.18
C LEU A 441 -30.86 14.04 -22.18
N LEU A 442 -31.11 14.65 -21.01
CA LEU A 442 -31.43 16.07 -20.88
C LEU A 442 -30.13 16.86 -20.64
N LYS A 443 -29.30 16.95 -21.69
CA LYS A 443 -27.92 17.50 -21.72
C LYS A 443 -27.65 18.85 -21.03
N TYR A 444 -28.67 19.57 -20.55
CA TYR A 444 -28.53 20.96 -20.10
C TYR A 444 -29.03 21.28 -18.69
N PHE A 445 -29.72 20.38 -17.98
CA PHE A 445 -30.31 20.77 -16.69
C PHE A 445 -30.08 19.73 -15.59
N LYS A 446 -29.12 20.07 -14.71
CA LYS A 446 -28.90 19.53 -13.35
C LYS A 446 -27.97 18.32 -13.21
N LEU A 447 -26.78 18.34 -13.83
CA LEU A 447 -25.67 17.52 -13.31
C LEU A 447 -25.39 17.95 -11.86
N LYS A 448 -25.74 17.10 -10.89
CA LYS A 448 -25.37 17.28 -9.49
C LYS A 448 -24.43 16.14 -9.13
N ALA A 449 -23.16 16.46 -8.90
CA ALA A 449 -22.20 15.47 -8.46
C ALA A 449 -22.69 14.86 -7.15
N GLN A 450 -22.80 13.54 -7.10
CA GLN A 450 -23.15 12.83 -5.87
C GLN A 450 -21.91 12.78 -4.98
N THR A 451 -21.98 13.48 -3.87
CA THR A 451 -20.96 13.40 -2.82
C THR A 451 -21.14 12.09 -2.04
N TRP A 452 -20.04 11.56 -1.50
CA TRP A 452 -20.09 10.37 -0.65
C TRP A 452 -20.84 10.63 0.66
N TYR A 453 -20.74 11.87 1.15
CA TYR A 453 -21.26 12.31 2.42
C TYR A 453 -22.16 13.52 2.26
N ASN A 454 -23.16 13.63 3.12
CA ASN A 454 -24.02 14.78 3.26
C ASN A 454 -24.16 15.14 4.75
N GLU A 455 -23.44 16.17 5.19
CA GLU A 455 -23.44 16.57 6.62
C GLU A 455 -24.78 17.15 7.07
N GLU A 456 -25.50 17.84 6.19
CA GLU A 456 -26.81 18.42 6.49
C GLU A 456 -27.90 17.35 6.58
N ASN A 457 -27.74 16.26 5.82
CA ASN A 457 -28.68 15.16 5.81
C ASN A 457 -27.94 13.82 5.68
N PRO A 458 -27.44 13.25 6.79
CA PRO A 458 -26.68 12.00 6.78
C PRO A 458 -27.40 10.83 6.13
N GLU A 459 -28.74 10.78 6.22
CA GLU A 459 -29.58 9.75 5.57
C GLU A 459 -29.56 9.81 4.04
N LYS A 460 -29.13 10.95 3.47
CA LYS A 460 -28.90 11.13 2.02
C LYS A 460 -27.45 10.90 1.61
N SER A 461 -26.57 10.50 2.54
CA SER A 461 -25.20 10.13 2.20
C SER A 461 -25.18 8.80 1.44
N ILE A 462 -24.26 8.65 0.49
CA ILE A 462 -24.05 7.35 -0.18
C ILE A 462 -23.46 6.34 0.81
N ILE A 463 -22.62 6.81 1.73
CA ILE A 463 -22.03 5.97 2.77
C ILE A 463 -22.05 6.70 4.13
N PRO A 464 -22.22 5.96 5.25
CA PRO A 464 -22.06 6.52 6.58
C PRO A 464 -20.58 6.82 6.88
N PHE A 465 -20.32 7.71 7.84
CA PHE A 465 -18.99 8.06 8.31
C PHE A 465 -18.89 8.05 9.84
N ARG A 466 -17.68 7.87 10.36
CA ARG A 466 -17.38 7.98 11.80
C ARG A 466 -17.49 9.43 12.25
N LYS A 467 -18.31 9.68 13.28
CA LYS A 467 -18.58 11.04 13.77
C LYS A 467 -17.42 11.58 14.61
N GLY A 468 -17.19 12.89 14.52
CA GLY A 468 -16.25 13.62 15.39
C GLY A 468 -14.76 13.32 15.14
N VAL A 469 -14.45 12.67 14.01
CA VAL A 469 -13.08 12.29 13.65
C VAL A 469 -12.81 12.51 12.17
N PHE A 470 -11.61 12.97 11.85
CA PHE A 470 -11.05 12.95 10.51
C PHE A 470 -9.77 12.10 10.48
N SER A 471 -9.49 11.53 9.32
CA SER A 471 -8.21 10.90 9.01
C SER A 471 -7.28 11.92 8.36
N ALA A 472 -6.09 12.09 8.92
CA ALA A 472 -4.99 12.78 8.26
C ALA A 472 -4.13 11.81 7.42
N GLY A 473 -4.54 10.55 7.24
CA GLY A 473 -3.82 9.56 6.43
C GLY A 473 -2.76 8.78 7.21
N GLY A 474 -2.17 7.78 6.56
CA GLY A 474 -1.33 6.75 7.19
C GLY A 474 0.16 7.06 7.31
N TRP A 475 0.60 8.29 7.03
CA TRP A 475 1.99 8.73 7.16
C TRP A 475 2.46 8.79 8.62
N SER A 476 1.54 8.79 9.57
CA SER A 476 1.81 9.08 10.98
C SER A 476 2.46 7.92 11.74
N ASP A 477 2.23 6.68 11.29
CA ASP A 477 2.93 5.51 11.81
C ASP A 477 3.40 4.55 10.70
N LEU A 478 4.54 4.91 10.12
CA LEU A 478 5.26 4.11 9.13
C LEU A 478 6.14 3.00 9.73
N HIS A 479 6.10 2.85 11.06
CA HIS A 479 6.98 1.98 11.84
C HIS A 479 6.19 1.17 12.89
N PRO A 480 5.15 0.40 12.52
CA PRO A 480 4.21 -0.24 13.46
C PRO A 480 4.79 -1.50 14.13
N MET A 481 6.09 -1.53 14.42
CA MET A 481 6.78 -2.65 15.04
C MET A 481 6.28 -2.92 16.46
N LEU A 482 6.04 -1.87 17.25
CA LEU A 482 5.53 -2.00 18.62
C LEU A 482 4.12 -2.59 18.64
N VAL A 483 3.31 -2.31 17.61
CA VAL A 483 1.97 -2.90 17.44
C VAL A 483 2.09 -4.40 17.20
N LEU A 484 2.97 -4.83 16.29
CA LEU A 484 3.21 -6.26 16.04
C LEU A 484 3.80 -6.98 17.27
N LYS A 485 4.77 -6.39 17.97
CA LYS A 485 5.29 -6.97 19.22
C LYS A 485 4.19 -7.07 20.28
N SER A 486 3.34 -6.05 20.41
CA SER A 486 2.19 -6.05 21.33
C SER A 486 1.09 -7.03 20.93
N HIS A 487 1.00 -7.40 19.64
CA HIS A 487 0.14 -8.47 19.15
C HIS A 487 0.65 -9.87 19.55
N GLY A 488 1.93 -9.99 19.96
CA GLY A 488 2.56 -11.28 20.30
C GLY A 488 3.48 -11.83 19.22
N CYS A 489 3.90 -11.01 18.24
CA CYS A 489 4.83 -11.43 17.21
C CYS A 489 6.25 -11.61 17.77
N GLU A 490 6.71 -12.86 17.90
CA GLU A 490 8.05 -13.18 18.39
C GLU A 490 9.13 -12.78 17.38
N ASN A 491 8.91 -13.11 16.11
CA ASN A 491 9.81 -12.80 15.00
C ASN A 491 9.18 -11.73 14.11
N THR A 492 9.90 -10.65 13.83
CA THR A 492 9.40 -9.53 13.04
C THR A 492 10.32 -9.13 11.90
N LEU A 493 9.75 -9.10 10.70
CA LEU A 493 10.33 -8.52 9.50
C LEU A 493 9.88 -7.06 9.37
N TYR A 494 10.81 -6.15 9.12
CA TYR A 494 10.48 -4.78 8.75
C TYR A 494 10.91 -4.48 7.32
N VAL A 495 9.95 -4.28 6.42
CA VAL A 495 10.19 -3.87 5.03
C VAL A 495 10.17 -2.35 4.95
N THR A 496 11.31 -1.75 4.62
CA THR A 496 11.49 -0.30 4.64
C THR A 496 12.52 0.18 3.61
N ARG A 497 12.47 1.48 3.34
CA ARG A 497 13.52 2.18 2.61
C ARG A 497 14.79 2.37 3.39
N GLN A 498 15.87 2.43 2.63
CA GLN A 498 17.10 3.08 3.06
C GLN A 498 16.78 4.50 3.54
N ASN A 499 17.63 4.99 4.45
CA ASN A 499 17.54 6.33 5.04
C ASN A 499 16.55 6.42 6.21
N GLY A 500 16.51 7.60 6.83
CA GLY A 500 15.74 7.88 8.04
C GLY A 500 14.21 7.90 7.83
N GLU A 501 13.54 8.64 8.70
CA GLU A 501 12.10 8.86 8.64
C GLU A 501 11.68 9.62 7.36
N SER A 502 10.39 9.70 7.06
CA SER A 502 9.84 10.53 6.00
C SER A 502 10.06 12.00 6.36
N VAL A 503 10.81 12.72 5.52
CA VAL A 503 10.95 14.18 5.63
C VAL A 503 9.57 14.83 5.54
N PHE A 504 8.76 14.37 4.58
CA PHE A 504 7.40 14.85 4.41
C PHE A 504 6.54 14.60 5.64
N GLY A 505 6.54 13.37 6.16
CA GLY A 505 5.75 13.01 7.34
C GLY A 505 6.10 13.87 8.57
N GLN A 506 7.37 14.18 8.76
CA GLN A 506 7.82 15.09 9.83
C GLN A 506 7.35 16.53 9.63
N GLN A 507 7.45 17.06 8.41
CA GLN A 507 7.03 18.43 8.12
C GLN A 507 5.52 18.59 8.25
N ILE A 508 4.74 17.60 7.79
CA ILE A 508 3.30 17.55 8.02
C ILE A 508 2.99 17.48 9.50
N PHE A 509 3.69 16.64 10.26
CA PHE A 509 3.50 16.55 11.70
C PHE A 509 3.67 17.90 12.38
N ILE A 510 4.81 18.57 12.14
CA ILE A 510 5.14 19.86 12.76
C ILE A 510 4.09 20.93 12.41
N ARG A 511 3.62 20.95 11.16
CA ARG A 511 2.54 21.87 10.76
C ARG A 511 1.22 21.53 11.42
N LEU A 512 0.85 20.25 11.41
CA LEU A 512 -0.39 19.77 11.99
C LEU A 512 -0.44 20.06 13.49
N THR A 513 0.67 19.96 14.22
CA THR A 513 0.73 20.28 15.66
C THR A 513 0.98 21.76 15.96
N GLY A 514 1.19 22.60 14.95
CA GLY A 514 1.50 24.02 15.14
C GLY A 514 2.91 24.31 15.70
N ASP A 515 3.80 23.32 15.74
CA ASP A 515 5.15 23.41 16.31
C ASP A 515 6.13 24.22 15.44
N THR A 516 5.66 24.86 14.37
CA THR A 516 6.49 25.59 13.39
C THR A 516 7.29 26.74 13.99
N LYS A 517 6.80 27.35 15.08
CA LYS A 517 7.50 28.41 15.83
C LYS A 517 8.56 27.84 16.77
N THR A 518 8.24 26.75 17.47
CA THR A 518 9.15 26.08 18.41
C THR A 518 10.28 25.35 17.68
N LEU A 519 10.05 24.89 16.43
CA LEU A 519 11.03 24.18 15.61
C LEU A 519 11.39 25.00 14.36
N PRO A 520 12.15 26.11 14.46
CA PRO A 520 12.39 27.04 13.34
C PRO A 520 13.09 26.39 12.14
N PHE A 521 13.83 25.30 12.37
CA PHE A 521 14.52 24.53 11.33
C PHE A 521 13.62 23.57 10.54
N TRP A 522 12.31 23.48 10.82
CA TRP A 522 11.44 22.45 10.23
C TRP A 522 11.44 22.44 8.69
N LYS A 523 11.62 23.61 8.06
CA LYS A 523 11.74 23.75 6.59
C LYS A 523 13.08 23.25 6.03
N GLU A 524 14.09 23.15 6.88
CA GLU A 524 15.44 22.70 6.54
C GLU A 524 15.58 21.18 6.66
N ILE A 525 14.61 20.49 7.28
CA ILE A 525 14.57 19.02 7.32
C ILE A 525 14.63 18.49 5.88
N ASN A 526 15.65 17.70 5.61
CA ASN A 526 15.97 17.10 4.32
C ASN A 526 16.56 15.70 4.53
N GLN A 527 16.82 14.95 3.46
CA GLN A 527 17.29 13.56 3.61
C GLN A 527 18.64 13.45 4.34
N GLN A 528 19.52 14.46 4.26
CA GLN A 528 20.84 14.42 4.88
C GLN A 528 20.76 14.61 6.39
N ASN A 529 20.15 15.70 6.87
CA ASN A 529 20.03 15.92 8.32
C ASN A 529 19.08 14.94 8.99
N ASN A 530 18.04 14.48 8.28
CA ASN A 530 17.12 13.48 8.79
C ASN A 530 17.77 12.11 9.02
N ARG A 531 18.85 11.76 8.30
CA ARG A 531 19.59 10.50 8.54
C ARG A 531 20.41 10.53 9.83
N ILE A 532 20.89 11.69 10.23
CA ILE A 532 21.75 11.87 11.42
C ILE A 532 20.90 12.23 12.64
N GLY A 533 19.80 12.95 12.42
CA GLY A 533 19.03 13.60 13.46
C GLY A 533 19.56 15.00 13.78
N TRP A 534 18.83 15.70 14.64
CA TRP A 534 19.14 17.05 15.09
C TRP A 534 19.64 17.03 16.54
N HIS A 535 20.88 17.46 16.76
CA HIS A 535 21.56 17.36 18.06
C HIS A 535 21.47 18.64 18.91
N ASP A 536 21.55 19.82 18.29
CA ASP A 536 21.64 21.10 18.99
C ASP A 536 20.26 21.69 19.30
N LEU A 537 19.42 20.93 20.00
CA LEU A 537 18.07 21.36 20.37
C LEU A 537 18.09 22.23 21.63
N THR A 538 17.26 23.27 21.67
CA THR A 538 17.00 24.01 22.92
C THR A 538 16.18 23.13 23.89
N PRO A 539 16.17 23.43 25.20
CA PRO A 539 15.35 22.67 26.15
C PRO A 539 13.86 22.62 25.78
N GLU A 540 13.32 23.66 25.16
CA GLU A 540 11.94 23.69 24.66
C GLU A 540 11.75 22.71 23.49
N MET A 541 12.68 22.74 22.51
CA MET A 541 12.66 21.83 21.35
C MET A 541 12.77 20.36 21.76
N GLU A 542 13.58 20.06 22.78
CA GLU A 542 13.73 18.69 23.30
C GLU A 542 12.42 18.10 23.84
N GLN A 543 11.54 18.93 24.39
CA GLN A 543 10.25 18.51 24.94
C GLN A 543 9.16 18.35 23.86
N THR A 544 9.41 18.80 22.64
CA THR A 544 8.42 18.73 21.56
C THR A 544 8.02 17.27 21.26
N PRO A 545 6.75 17.04 20.87
CA PRO A 545 6.32 15.75 20.36
C PRO A 545 7.15 15.26 19.18
N TRP A 546 7.57 16.17 18.28
CA TRP A 546 8.41 15.83 17.13
C TRP A 546 9.72 15.16 17.56
N ASN A 547 10.44 15.75 18.54
CA ASN A 547 11.71 15.19 19.03
C ASN A 547 11.52 13.79 19.63
N ARG A 548 10.40 13.57 20.33
CA ARG A 548 10.07 12.29 20.99
C ARG A 548 9.51 11.24 20.04
N LEU A 549 9.05 11.62 18.85
CA LEU A 549 8.52 10.70 17.85
C LEU A 549 9.56 10.36 16.77
N TYR A 550 10.21 11.36 16.19
CA TYR A 550 10.90 11.23 14.91
C TYR A 550 12.40 11.48 14.94
N ASN A 551 12.89 12.34 15.85
CA ASN A 551 14.31 12.73 15.82
C ASN A 551 15.23 11.53 16.12
N LEU A 552 16.10 11.19 15.16
CA LEU A 552 17.07 10.10 15.30
C LEU A 552 18.18 10.41 16.30
N ALA A 553 18.50 11.68 16.53
CA ALA A 553 19.48 12.07 17.55
C ALA A 553 18.94 11.80 18.97
N ASN A 554 17.61 11.75 19.13
CA ASN A 554 16.99 11.33 20.37
C ASN A 554 16.91 9.80 20.43
N GLY A 555 17.85 9.18 21.13
CA GLY A 555 17.90 7.71 21.34
C GLY A 555 16.66 7.10 22.00
N LYS A 556 15.74 7.92 22.53
CA LYS A 556 14.45 7.50 23.13
C LYS A 556 13.25 7.77 22.23
N SER A 557 13.46 8.26 21.00
CA SER A 557 12.38 8.54 20.06
C SER A 557 11.59 7.29 19.72
N SER A 558 10.31 7.47 19.41
CA SER A 558 9.41 6.36 19.10
C SER A 558 9.83 5.64 17.80
N PHE A 559 10.39 6.37 16.83
CA PHE A 559 11.02 5.79 15.64
C PHE A 559 12.11 4.77 16.01
N LEU A 560 13.11 5.17 16.80
CA LEU A 560 14.23 4.30 17.14
C LEU A 560 13.78 3.11 17.99
N LYS A 561 12.83 3.33 18.91
CA LYS A 561 12.22 2.24 19.68
C LYS A 561 11.52 1.23 18.77
N SER A 562 10.69 1.70 17.84
CA SER A 562 9.99 0.83 16.87
C SER A 562 10.96 0.04 16.01
N VAL A 563 11.88 0.70 15.31
CA VAL A 563 12.84 0.03 14.43
C VAL A 563 13.74 -0.91 15.22
N GLY A 564 14.14 -0.51 16.44
CA GLY A 564 14.85 -1.32 17.40
C GLY A 564 14.08 -2.53 17.92
N GLN A 565 12.81 -2.75 17.54
CA GLN A 565 12.08 -4.01 17.78
C GLN A 565 12.06 -4.96 16.58
N ALA A 566 12.61 -4.57 15.42
CA ALA A 566 12.70 -5.48 14.27
C ALA A 566 13.75 -6.56 14.50
N ASP A 567 13.43 -7.80 14.15
CA ASP A 567 14.37 -8.91 14.16
C ASP A 567 15.17 -8.97 12.87
N VAL A 568 14.49 -8.68 11.75
CA VAL A 568 15.05 -8.55 10.41
C VAL A 568 14.56 -7.26 9.77
N VAL A 569 15.46 -6.54 9.11
CA VAL A 569 15.13 -5.35 8.32
C VAL A 569 15.50 -5.57 6.86
N HIS A 570 14.52 -5.44 5.96
CA HIS A 570 14.69 -5.52 4.51
C HIS A 570 14.76 -4.10 3.94
N CYS A 571 15.95 -3.73 3.45
CA CYS A 571 16.32 -2.35 3.16
C CYS A 571 16.40 -2.07 1.66
N THR A 572 15.26 -1.75 1.07
CA THR A 572 15.14 -1.50 -0.37
C THR A 572 15.50 -0.05 -0.73
N ASN A 573 16.01 0.22 -1.94
CA ASN A 573 16.47 1.55 -2.39
C ASN A 573 15.51 2.21 -3.41
N TRP A 574 14.21 2.09 -3.16
CA TRP A 574 13.12 2.75 -3.88
C TRP A 574 13.36 4.24 -4.20
N ASP A 575 14.01 5.03 -3.34
CA ASP A 575 14.26 6.48 -3.60
C ASP A 575 15.18 6.73 -4.80
N ALA A 576 15.92 5.71 -5.27
CA ALA A 576 16.76 5.81 -6.46
C ALA A 576 15.95 5.75 -7.77
N TYR A 577 14.65 5.44 -7.68
CA TYR A 577 13.81 5.23 -8.84
C TYR A 577 12.81 6.36 -9.01
N ASN A 578 12.67 6.81 -10.24
CA ASN A 578 11.63 7.73 -10.65
C ASN A 578 10.64 6.95 -11.54
N LEU A 579 9.49 6.52 -10.99
CA LEU A 579 8.45 5.82 -11.77
C LEU A 579 7.93 6.64 -12.95
N PHE A 580 8.20 7.95 -12.94
CA PHE A 580 7.84 8.90 -13.98
C PHE A 580 8.89 9.04 -15.08
N GLU A 581 10.01 8.32 -15.03
CA GLU A 581 10.99 8.22 -16.10
C GLU A 581 10.98 6.75 -16.59
N ASN A 582 10.64 6.52 -17.86
CA ASN A 582 10.64 5.17 -18.48
C ASN A 582 10.00 4.03 -17.63
N THR A 583 8.69 4.14 -17.37
CA THR A 583 7.96 3.34 -16.38
C THR A 583 8.18 1.84 -16.50
N LYS A 584 8.12 1.27 -17.72
CA LYS A 584 8.33 -0.18 -17.91
C LYS A 584 9.72 -0.64 -17.46
N GLN A 585 10.75 0.15 -17.77
CA GLN A 585 12.11 -0.15 -17.32
C GLN A 585 12.23 0.03 -15.81
N THR A 586 11.69 1.12 -15.27
CA THR A 586 11.73 1.42 -13.84
C THR A 586 11.01 0.36 -13.01
N ILE A 587 9.88 -0.18 -13.48
CA ILE A 587 9.19 -1.31 -12.84
C ILE A 587 10.11 -2.53 -12.76
N LYS A 588 10.84 -2.87 -13.83
CA LYS A 588 11.79 -3.99 -13.80
C LYS A 588 12.92 -3.73 -12.81
N GLU A 589 13.50 -2.53 -12.84
CA GLU A 589 14.64 -2.17 -11.99
C GLU A 589 14.28 -2.11 -10.50
N ILE A 590 13.17 -1.45 -10.14
CA ILE A 590 12.70 -1.39 -8.75
C ILE A 590 12.35 -2.79 -8.23
N SER A 591 11.82 -3.65 -9.10
CA SER A 591 11.48 -5.02 -8.72
C SER A 591 12.73 -5.84 -8.43
N LEU A 592 13.74 -5.71 -9.28
CA LEU A 592 15.02 -6.38 -9.11
C LEU A 592 15.74 -5.89 -7.86
N ASP A 593 15.92 -4.57 -7.70
CA ASP A 593 16.59 -3.98 -6.53
C ASP A 593 15.87 -4.33 -5.24
N SER A 594 14.54 -4.27 -5.23
CA SER A 594 13.76 -4.65 -4.06
C SER A 594 13.91 -6.13 -3.70
N TRP A 595 13.87 -7.01 -4.70
CA TRP A 595 14.08 -8.44 -4.51
C TRP A 595 15.46 -8.72 -3.91
N ILE A 596 16.53 -8.19 -4.50
CA ILE A 596 17.91 -8.47 -4.07
C ILE A 596 18.38 -7.60 -2.90
N ALA A 597 17.53 -6.71 -2.38
CA ALA A 597 17.93 -5.77 -1.34
C ALA A 597 18.50 -6.48 -0.09
N PRO A 598 19.46 -5.83 0.59
CA PRO A 598 20.12 -6.39 1.75
C PRO A 598 19.14 -6.60 2.91
N LEU A 599 19.44 -7.66 3.67
CA LEU A 599 18.74 -8.02 4.89
C LEU A 599 19.69 -7.85 6.05
N PHE A 600 19.26 -7.08 7.04
CA PHE A 600 20.00 -6.89 8.27
C PHE A 600 19.32 -7.68 9.38
N LYS A 601 20.04 -8.65 9.94
CA LYS A 601 19.56 -9.49 11.03
C LYS A 601 20.16 -9.01 12.34
N LYS A 602 19.35 -8.98 13.39
CA LYS A 602 19.89 -8.84 14.75
C LYS A 602 20.71 -10.06 15.14
N ARG A 603 21.82 -9.84 15.83
CA ARG A 603 22.70 -10.91 16.32
C ARG A 603 21.96 -11.94 17.18
N SER A 604 21.03 -11.50 18.02
CA SER A 604 20.18 -12.38 18.84
C SER A 604 19.25 -13.32 18.05
N ILE A 605 19.04 -13.08 16.75
CA ILE A 605 18.22 -13.93 15.87
C ILE A 605 19.08 -14.98 15.16
N GLU A 606 20.31 -14.62 14.76
CA GLU A 606 21.24 -15.57 14.13
C GLU A 606 21.56 -16.76 15.05
N GLN A 607 21.69 -16.49 16.35
CA GLN A 607 21.91 -17.51 17.37
C GLN A 607 20.71 -18.48 17.49
N ARG A 608 19.52 -18.06 17.08
CA ARG A 608 18.28 -18.89 17.11
C ARG A 608 18.04 -19.64 15.80
N GLY A 609 18.80 -19.37 14.74
CA GLY A 609 18.54 -19.93 13.40
C GLY A 609 17.18 -19.54 12.81
N ALA A 610 16.53 -18.50 13.35
CA ALA A 610 15.24 -18.02 12.88
C ALA A 610 15.47 -17.07 11.71
N PHE A 611 14.89 -17.36 10.53
CA PHE A 611 15.10 -16.71 9.23
C PHE A 611 16.24 -17.24 8.35
N ASN A 612 15.87 -17.97 7.29
CA ASN A 612 16.71 -18.42 6.19
C ASN A 612 16.24 -17.82 4.85
N TYR A 613 16.82 -16.71 4.44
CA TYR A 613 16.50 -15.98 3.19
C TYR A 613 17.29 -16.45 1.95
N GLY A 614 17.87 -17.65 1.98
CA GLY A 614 18.75 -18.16 0.92
C GLY A 614 20.20 -17.68 1.04
N ASN A 615 21.02 -17.99 0.02
CA ASN A 615 22.50 -17.81 0.01
C ASN A 615 22.97 -16.35 -0.14
N ASP A 616 22.09 -15.37 0.04
CA ASP A 616 22.43 -13.97 -0.18
C ASP A 616 23.17 -13.35 1.01
N GLN A 617 23.93 -12.29 0.74
CA GLN A 617 24.67 -11.54 1.75
C GLN A 617 23.71 -11.06 2.84
N THR A 618 23.84 -11.67 4.02
CA THR A 618 23.19 -11.20 5.24
C THR A 618 24.27 -10.51 6.06
N ASP A 619 24.09 -9.22 6.31
CA ASP A 619 24.96 -8.50 7.21
C ASP A 619 24.37 -8.62 8.62
N THR A 620 25.15 -9.21 9.53
CA THR A 620 24.84 -9.18 10.95
C THR A 620 25.09 -7.77 11.47
N VAL A 621 24.06 -7.16 12.03
CA VAL A 621 24.18 -5.84 12.66
C VAL A 621 24.16 -5.97 14.18
N GLY A 622 24.82 -5.05 14.87
CA GLY A 622 24.75 -4.98 16.33
C GLY A 622 23.32 -4.77 16.82
N ASP A 623 22.99 -5.21 18.04
CA ASP A 623 21.62 -5.21 18.58
C ASP A 623 20.99 -3.80 18.74
N GLY A 624 21.78 -2.73 18.57
CA GLY A 624 21.34 -1.32 18.55
C GLY A 624 21.15 -0.72 17.15
N PHE A 625 21.05 -1.55 16.10
CA PHE A 625 20.92 -1.09 14.71
C PHE A 625 19.64 -0.28 14.49
N PRO A 626 19.71 0.98 14.03
CA PRO A 626 18.53 1.83 13.83
C PRO A 626 17.83 1.57 12.48
N GLY A 627 17.95 0.35 11.93
CA GLY A 627 17.47 0.02 10.59
C GLY A 627 18.45 0.44 9.51
N CYS A 628 17.97 0.72 8.30
CA CYS A 628 18.77 0.93 7.07
C CYS A 628 19.66 2.19 7.02
N LEU A 629 20.23 2.60 8.15
CA LEU A 629 21.01 3.82 8.34
C LEU A 629 22.52 3.58 8.40
N SER A 630 23.00 2.33 8.25
CA SER A 630 24.44 2.11 8.10
C SER A 630 24.96 2.92 6.92
N THR A 631 26.12 3.55 7.11
CA THR A 631 26.91 4.13 6.03
C THR A 631 26.93 3.15 4.86
N PRO A 632 26.80 3.63 3.61
CA PRO A 632 26.69 2.75 2.46
C PRO A 632 27.87 1.78 2.54
N PRO A 633 27.64 0.47 2.67
CA PRO A 633 28.74 -0.44 2.58
C PRO A 633 29.32 -0.16 1.19
N THR A 634 30.64 0.04 1.14
CA THR A 634 31.40 0.18 -0.09
C THR A 634 31.41 -1.16 -0.82
N VAL A 635 30.24 -1.75 -1.04
CA VAL A 635 30.05 -2.85 -1.95
C VAL A 635 30.21 -2.22 -3.31
N LYS A 636 31.43 -2.31 -3.85
CA LYS A 636 31.62 -2.32 -5.29
C LYS A 636 30.65 -3.39 -5.80
N ARG A 637 29.50 -2.97 -6.33
CA ARG A 637 28.63 -3.83 -7.14
C ARG A 637 29.51 -4.25 -8.31
N ASN A 638 30.19 -5.39 -8.17
CA ASN A 638 30.74 -6.06 -9.33
C ASN A 638 29.53 -6.32 -10.22
N SER A 639 29.53 -5.70 -11.38
CA SER A 639 28.62 -5.99 -12.47
C SER A 639 28.70 -7.49 -12.76
N VAL A 640 27.88 -8.28 -12.07
CA VAL A 640 27.60 -9.64 -12.50
C VAL A 640 26.75 -9.46 -13.74
N LEU A 641 27.43 -9.65 -14.86
CA LEU A 641 26.90 -9.67 -16.21
C LEU A 641 25.63 -10.52 -16.23
N VAL A 642 24.53 -9.88 -16.62
CA VAL A 642 23.45 -10.54 -17.34
C VAL A 642 24.09 -11.05 -18.63
N ASN A 643 24.31 -12.37 -18.69
CA ASN A 643 24.52 -13.12 -19.93
C ASN A 643 23.40 -14.14 -20.02
#